data_AF-A0A953APG0-F1
#
_entry.id   AF-A0A953APG0-F1
#
_cell.length_a   1.000
_cell.length_b   1.000
_cell.length_c   1.000
_cell.angle_alpha   90.00
_cell.angle_beta   90.00
_cell.angle_gamma   90.00
#
_symmetry.space_group_name_H-M   'P 1'
#
loop_
_entity.id
_entity.type
_entity.pdbx_description
1 polymer ?
#
loop_
_entity_poly.entity_id
_entity_poly.type
_entity_poly.pdbx_seq_one_letter_code
_entity_poly.pdbx_strand_id
1 'polypeptide(L)'
;MRILLLPPILILAVTCACTTGPQNHDDPFQRPPPPPPPSGDGGKATLSGSLVVSSATSASARAEAADVERTEPGRQLLGPVRDSKMVRKVATPKPVTHAPPRPEYIPGDIIVRFEEENLSPTEVLERLRGLPIRCAHGGYASPFLHLLRCTGERGEPLDVGQSLEWAQTIGKLPGVRFAEVARRAHVQAIPADNLYPLQWHYPLLNLPAAWDLTKGSSSIAVAVVDTGIRPHPDLDGNVVVTVDMISDPDTAMDGDGRDLDGTDPGGDRPNGGSSFHGTHVAGTIAALANGKGVVGVAPQVSLVIVRALGKGGGSTFDIAAGIYWAAGGQVPEMPNNPRPAKVINLSLGGEGGPSQTFQDVIDAAVGAGSIVVVAAGNEDDDAANYSPANQDKVICVGATGLNGKVTQYSNYGDPVDVMAPGGDMTVDLDGDGYPDGVLSTYVDASSGSPNYEFLQGTSMATPHVSGVVALMASVDPTITASKAEGLLRSTANPASKCQWGCGAGMVDSYQAVSAAKGASSGSGAAKLQVASTSLALLPNAATSLLVTNTGGQRLTVSAQVSGAIASRINLTNGSSLALDAGKSGAFQVYVDASGLAEGEYTATVSLTSNGGNVNVAAILRIAPVAEARAALVAALFQDPSGAWQVADAAMSDPSKSQAWSLSVPAGSYFLIAWVDTNDDGEVGDDEPVGFYESMENPVPVTVTAGEARTGLTFAVLPQRSVGDPPPAAPVGDACTADADCASQLCATDWPGGYCTQECSNSACPGGSVCVAFSTGDFCMEACPAPGGGQSTCRSGYSCVELTNGEGACLPE
;
A
#
# COMPACT_ATOMS: atom_id res chain seq x y z
N MET A 1 -41.06 -13.39 21.60
CA MET A 1 -39.82 -12.69 21.24
C MET A 1 -38.92 -12.75 22.46
N ARG A 2 -37.88 -13.59 22.44
CA ARG A 2 -36.83 -13.53 23.45
C ARG A 2 -36.17 -12.16 23.30
N ILE A 3 -36.05 -11.43 24.40
CA ILE A 3 -35.26 -10.20 24.48
C ILE A 3 -33.84 -10.61 24.07
N LEU A 4 -33.39 -10.23 22.88
CA LEU A 4 -31.99 -10.37 22.49
C LEU A 4 -31.19 -9.48 23.45
N LEU A 5 -30.50 -10.11 24.39
CA LEU A 5 -29.44 -9.45 25.15
C LEU A 5 -28.31 -9.19 24.15
N LEU A 6 -27.87 -7.94 24.03
CA LEU A 6 -26.68 -7.59 23.26
C LEU A 6 -25.48 -8.37 23.83
N PRO A 7 -24.65 -9.04 22.99
CA PRO A 7 -23.49 -9.75 23.48
C PRO A 7 -22.44 -8.77 24.07
N PRO A 8 -21.61 -9.21 25.04
CA PRO A 8 -20.63 -8.35 25.72
C PRO A 8 -19.63 -7.66 24.77
N ILE A 9 -19.37 -8.27 23.61
CA ILE A 9 -18.43 -7.80 22.58
C ILE A 9 -18.98 -6.58 21.84
N LEU A 10 -20.30 -6.55 21.54
CA LEU A 10 -20.95 -5.36 20.96
C LEU A 10 -21.02 -4.21 21.97
N ILE A 11 -21.23 -4.54 23.25
CA ILE A 11 -21.14 -3.56 24.34
C ILE A 11 -19.72 -2.99 24.42
N LEU A 12 -18.68 -3.79 24.20
CA LEU A 12 -17.27 -3.37 24.16
C LEU A 12 -16.93 -2.47 22.96
N ALA A 13 -17.43 -2.80 21.76
CA ALA A 13 -17.20 -2.01 20.54
C ALA A 13 -17.86 -0.63 20.64
N VAL A 14 -19.10 -0.57 21.15
CA VAL A 14 -19.82 0.70 21.35
C VAL A 14 -19.26 1.49 22.54
N THR A 15 -18.74 0.85 23.60
CA THR A 15 -18.07 1.55 24.72
C THR A 15 -16.67 2.05 24.37
N CYS A 16 -15.93 1.39 23.48
CA CYS A 16 -14.66 1.91 22.94
C CYS A 16 -14.85 3.17 22.08
N ALA A 17 -15.92 3.27 21.30
CA ALA A 17 -16.19 4.46 20.49
C ALA A 17 -16.60 5.70 21.32
N CYS A 18 -17.19 5.50 22.51
CA CYS A 18 -17.90 6.56 23.26
C CYS A 18 -17.27 6.98 24.61
N THR A 19 -16.07 6.55 25.03
CA THR A 19 -15.53 6.95 26.34
C THR A 19 -14.07 7.43 26.39
N THR A 20 -13.87 8.69 26.82
CA THR A 20 -12.76 9.17 27.68
C THR A 20 -13.28 10.23 28.69
N GLY A 21 -12.98 10.04 30.00
CA GLY A 21 -12.83 11.11 31.02
C GLY A 21 -14.06 11.81 31.65
N PRO A 22 -13.96 12.30 32.92
CA PRO A 22 -15.08 12.80 33.72
C PRO A 22 -15.56 14.22 33.36
N GLN A 23 -16.86 14.45 33.55
CA GLN A 23 -17.61 15.66 33.22
C GLN A 23 -17.07 16.94 33.90
N ASN A 24 -16.46 17.82 33.11
CA ASN A 24 -16.33 19.24 33.44
C ASN A 24 -17.36 20.05 32.64
N HIS A 25 -18.07 20.94 33.34
CA HIS A 25 -19.36 21.50 32.93
C HIS A 25 -19.32 22.68 31.95
N ASP A 26 -18.18 23.01 31.31
CA ASP A 26 -18.02 24.24 30.51
C ASP A 26 -17.23 24.06 29.18
N ASP A 27 -17.39 22.94 28.46
CA ASP A 27 -16.72 22.69 27.16
C ASP A 27 -17.72 22.64 25.97
N PRO A 28 -17.53 23.43 24.89
CA PRO A 28 -18.37 23.39 23.68
C PRO A 28 -18.06 22.25 22.68
N PHE A 29 -17.07 21.37 22.92
CA PHE A 29 -16.66 20.29 21.99
C PHE A 29 -16.68 18.87 22.61
N GLN A 30 -17.75 18.52 23.32
CA GLN A 30 -17.97 17.13 23.74
C GLN A 30 -18.37 16.24 22.54
N ARG A 31 -17.77 15.03 22.44
CA ARG A 31 -18.33 13.94 21.62
C ARG A 31 -19.82 13.82 21.94
N PRO A 32 -20.71 13.60 20.94
CA PRO A 32 -22.13 13.55 21.22
C PRO A 32 -22.37 12.49 22.31
N PRO A 33 -22.96 12.87 23.46
CA PRO A 33 -23.18 11.92 24.54
C PRO A 33 -24.06 10.77 24.03
N PRO A 34 -23.82 9.54 24.53
CA PRO A 34 -24.62 8.40 24.14
C PRO A 34 -26.11 8.74 24.28
N PRO A 35 -26.94 8.36 23.29
CA PRO A 35 -28.31 8.86 23.25
C PRO A 35 -29.08 8.49 24.52
N PRO A 36 -29.73 9.46 25.19
CA PRO A 36 -30.47 9.18 26.41
C PRO A 36 -31.76 8.37 26.11
N PRO A 37 -32.41 7.82 27.15
CA PRO A 37 -33.66 7.09 26.99
C PRO A 37 -34.72 7.97 26.32
N PRO A 38 -35.50 7.43 25.37
CA PRO A 38 -36.58 8.19 24.75
C PRO A 38 -37.63 8.59 25.78
N SER A 39 -38.15 9.82 25.68
CA SER A 39 -39.23 10.30 26.54
C SER A 39 -40.51 9.52 26.23
N GLY A 40 -40.94 8.67 27.15
CA GLY A 40 -41.96 7.61 26.97
C GLY A 40 -43.40 8.03 26.62
N ASP A 41 -43.65 9.24 26.10
CA ASP A 41 -44.99 9.74 25.71
C ASP A 41 -45.04 10.38 24.31
N GLY A 42 -43.97 10.35 23.52
CA GLY A 42 -43.93 10.88 22.15
C GLY A 42 -44.28 9.81 21.11
N GLY A 43 -45.14 10.14 20.14
CA GLY A 43 -45.45 9.26 19.00
C GLY A 43 -44.20 8.77 18.23
N LYS A 44 -44.35 7.71 17.43
CA LYS A 44 -43.23 7.08 16.72
C LYS A 44 -42.71 7.94 15.55
N ALA A 45 -41.43 7.83 15.26
CA ALA A 45 -40.75 8.32 14.07
C ALA A 45 -40.39 7.14 13.14
N THR A 46 -40.00 7.44 11.90
CA THR A 46 -39.48 6.43 10.95
C THR A 46 -38.07 6.80 10.52
N LEU A 47 -37.14 5.86 10.65
CA LEU A 47 -35.79 5.95 10.11
C LEU A 47 -35.68 4.97 8.94
N SER A 48 -35.16 5.40 7.79
CA SER A 48 -34.93 4.49 6.65
C SER A 48 -33.72 4.85 5.82
N GLY A 49 -33.15 3.83 5.18
CA GLY A 49 -31.90 3.94 4.43
C GLY A 49 -31.61 2.69 3.62
N SER A 50 -30.39 2.60 3.10
CA SER A 50 -29.85 1.44 2.37
C SER A 50 -28.48 1.07 2.92
N LEU A 51 -28.00 -0.15 2.67
CA LEU A 51 -26.64 -0.55 3.04
C LEU A 51 -25.81 -0.85 1.80
N VAL A 52 -24.50 -0.65 1.93
CA VAL A 52 -23.51 -1.18 1.00
C VAL A 52 -22.81 -2.34 1.70
N VAL A 53 -23.19 -3.57 1.38
CA VAL A 53 -22.58 -4.77 1.98
C VAL A 53 -21.52 -5.29 1.01
N SER A 54 -20.25 -5.29 1.41
CA SER A 54 -19.19 -5.97 0.66
C SER A 54 -19.05 -7.39 1.18
N SER A 55 -19.15 -8.41 0.32
CA SER A 55 -18.84 -9.78 0.68
C SER A 55 -17.35 -10.07 0.44
N ALA A 56 -16.68 -10.60 1.46
CA ALA A 56 -15.55 -11.49 1.24
C ALA A 56 -16.11 -12.90 1.22
N THR A 57 -16.08 -13.59 0.07
CA THR A 57 -16.34 -15.03 0.04
C THR A 57 -15.23 -15.74 -0.73
N SER A 58 -14.40 -16.50 0.00
CA SER A 58 -13.79 -17.71 -0.51
C SER A 58 -14.60 -18.90 0.01
N ALA A 59 -15.07 -19.74 -0.92
CA ALA A 59 -15.79 -20.97 -0.63
C ALA A 59 -14.86 -22.01 0.04
N SER A 60 -15.24 -22.54 1.21
CA SER A 60 -15.52 -23.98 1.41
C SER A 60 -15.87 -24.25 2.88
N ALA A 61 -17.09 -24.69 3.15
CA ALA A 61 -17.45 -25.37 4.40
C ALA A 61 -18.71 -26.21 4.17
N ARG A 62 -18.50 -27.41 3.63
CA ARG A 62 -19.47 -28.50 3.77
C ARG A 62 -18.71 -29.82 3.87
N ALA A 63 -18.43 -30.22 5.11
CA ALA A 63 -18.20 -31.61 5.43
C ALA A 63 -18.77 -31.88 6.83
N GLU A 64 -19.64 -32.88 6.87
CA GLU A 64 -20.48 -33.27 7.99
C GLU A 64 -19.67 -33.79 9.18
N ALA A 65 -20.26 -33.62 10.36
CA ALA A 65 -19.83 -34.22 11.61
C ALA A 65 -19.79 -35.76 11.55
N ALA A 66 -18.68 -36.35 12.00
CA ALA A 66 -18.63 -37.70 12.55
C ALA A 66 -17.52 -37.83 13.60
N ASP A 67 -17.95 -37.64 14.84
CA ASP A 67 -17.57 -38.31 16.10
C ASP A 67 -16.41 -39.34 16.15
N VAL A 68 -15.65 -39.23 17.27
CA VAL A 68 -15.13 -40.32 18.16
C VAL A 68 -13.60 -40.62 18.21
N GLU A 69 -13.06 -40.25 19.39
CA GLU A 69 -12.08 -40.92 20.28
C GLU A 69 -10.54 -40.76 20.17
N ARG A 70 -10.04 -40.04 21.18
CA ARG A 70 -8.86 -40.29 22.04
C ARG A 70 -8.11 -41.62 21.83
N THR A 71 -6.78 -41.56 21.67
CA THR A 71 -5.78 -42.14 22.59
C THR A 71 -4.33 -41.89 22.12
N GLU A 72 -3.54 -41.24 22.97
CA GLU A 72 -2.07 -41.41 23.10
C GLU A 72 -1.79 -42.50 24.17
N PRO A 73 -0.55 -42.99 24.47
CA PRO A 73 0.80 -42.62 23.96
C PRO A 73 1.73 -43.85 23.67
N GLY A 74 2.95 -43.64 23.14
CA GLY A 74 3.95 -44.73 23.12
C GLY A 74 5.34 -44.51 22.49
N ARG A 75 6.27 -43.93 23.27
CA ARG A 75 7.68 -44.34 23.52
C ARG A 75 8.67 -44.70 22.37
N GLN A 76 9.76 -43.90 22.31
CA GLN A 76 11.20 -44.21 22.13
C GLN A 76 11.64 -45.45 21.32
N LEU A 77 12.67 -45.26 20.45
CA LEU A 77 13.96 -45.99 20.57
C LEU A 77 15.09 -45.38 19.70
N LEU A 78 16.27 -45.33 20.34
CA LEU A 78 17.62 -44.91 19.95
C LEU A 78 18.20 -45.57 18.67
N GLY A 79 18.98 -44.84 17.85
CA GLY A 79 20.44 -45.04 17.80
C GLY A 79 21.07 -44.93 16.38
N PRO A 80 22.42 -44.87 16.25
CA PRO A 80 23.14 -43.82 15.50
C PRO A 80 24.01 -44.30 14.33
N VAL A 81 24.44 -43.40 13.41
CA VAL A 81 25.65 -43.60 12.58
C VAL A 81 26.41 -42.28 12.34
N ARG A 82 27.74 -42.38 12.42
CA ARG A 82 28.79 -41.36 12.47
C ARG A 82 29.24 -40.80 11.09
N ASP A 83 29.73 -39.56 11.15
CA ASP A 83 30.83 -38.90 10.43
C ASP A 83 31.26 -39.35 9.03
N SER A 84 31.37 -38.38 8.10
CA SER A 84 32.67 -38.04 7.46
C SER A 84 32.66 -36.71 6.69
N LYS A 85 33.75 -35.96 6.90
CA LYS A 85 34.11 -34.62 6.42
C LYS A 85 34.25 -34.49 4.89
N MET A 86 33.83 -33.36 4.33
CA MET A 86 34.56 -32.65 3.26
C MET A 86 34.37 -31.13 3.39
N VAL A 87 35.43 -30.43 3.79
CA VAL A 87 35.53 -28.96 3.77
C VAL A 87 36.16 -28.55 2.44
N ARG A 88 35.41 -27.82 1.59
CA ARG A 88 35.98 -27.08 0.45
C ARG A 88 36.17 -25.62 0.83
N LYS A 89 37.42 -25.14 0.75
CA LYS A 89 37.81 -23.73 0.88
C LYS A 89 37.12 -22.91 -0.22
N VAL A 90 36.32 -21.92 0.17
CA VAL A 90 35.82 -20.88 -0.73
C VAL A 90 36.91 -19.81 -0.86
N ALA A 91 37.28 -19.48 -2.10
CA ALA A 91 38.20 -18.40 -2.41
C ALA A 91 37.51 -17.05 -2.19
N THR A 92 38.20 -16.10 -1.57
CA THR A 92 37.72 -14.73 -1.37
C THR A 92 37.57 -14.00 -2.72
N PRO A 93 36.42 -13.38 -3.01
CA PRO A 93 36.28 -12.52 -4.18
C PRO A 93 37.14 -11.25 -4.00
N LYS A 94 37.90 -10.87 -5.02
CA LYS A 94 38.57 -9.57 -5.07
C LYS A 94 37.52 -8.45 -5.16
N PRO A 95 37.75 -7.29 -4.52
CA PRO A 95 36.83 -6.16 -4.59
C PRO A 95 36.73 -5.64 -6.04
N VAL A 96 35.49 -5.57 -6.53
CA VAL A 96 35.15 -4.95 -7.81
C VAL A 96 35.21 -3.44 -7.62
N THR A 97 36.20 -2.79 -8.20
CA THR A 97 36.23 -1.33 -8.34
C THR A 97 35.05 -0.91 -9.22
N HIS A 98 34.17 -0.05 -8.68
CA HIS A 98 33.01 0.48 -9.40
C HIS A 98 33.47 1.17 -10.69
N ALA A 99 32.98 0.69 -11.84
CA ALA A 99 33.10 1.44 -13.08
C ALA A 99 32.31 2.75 -12.94
N PRO A 100 32.82 3.89 -13.41
CA PRO A 100 32.07 5.14 -13.37
C PRO A 100 30.73 4.99 -14.11
N PRO A 101 29.65 5.65 -13.62
CA PRO A 101 28.34 5.56 -14.24
C PRO A 101 28.41 5.99 -15.70
N ARG A 102 27.80 5.20 -16.60
CA ARG A 102 27.73 5.54 -18.02
C ARG A 102 26.77 6.73 -18.19
N PRO A 103 27.07 7.69 -19.08
CA PRO A 103 26.18 8.84 -19.32
C PRO A 103 24.80 8.40 -19.82
N GLU A 104 23.76 9.12 -19.38
CA GLU A 104 22.33 8.91 -19.72
C GLU A 104 22.08 9.01 -21.23
N TYR A 105 22.74 9.96 -21.89
CA TYR A 105 22.76 10.11 -23.34
C TYR A 105 23.89 9.27 -23.95
N ILE A 106 23.66 8.72 -25.13
CA ILE A 106 24.66 8.02 -25.94
C ILE A 106 25.34 9.08 -26.82
N PRO A 107 26.57 9.51 -26.51
CA PRO A 107 27.22 10.59 -27.27
C PRO A 107 27.43 10.16 -28.74
N GLY A 108 27.11 11.05 -29.67
CA GLY A 108 27.20 10.82 -31.11
C GLY A 108 25.96 10.16 -31.74
N ASP A 109 25.10 9.50 -30.97
CA ASP A 109 23.90 8.86 -31.54
C ASP A 109 22.74 9.86 -31.56
N ILE A 110 22.26 10.22 -32.75
CA ILE A 110 21.17 11.20 -32.98
C ILE A 110 20.03 10.50 -33.72
N ILE A 111 18.85 10.48 -33.13
CA ILE A 111 17.61 10.00 -33.73
C ILE A 111 16.98 11.15 -34.51
N VAL A 112 16.62 10.92 -35.78
CA VAL A 112 16.00 11.93 -36.65
C VAL A 112 14.71 11.38 -37.24
N ARG A 113 13.64 12.14 -37.09
CA ARG A 113 12.36 11.87 -37.77
C ARG A 113 12.17 12.83 -38.93
N PHE A 114 11.96 12.31 -40.14
CA PHE A 114 11.55 13.09 -41.31
C PHE A 114 10.03 13.07 -41.49
N GLU A 115 9.49 14.07 -42.19
CA GLU A 115 8.08 14.11 -42.61
C GLU A 115 7.81 13.19 -43.81
N GLU A 116 8.84 12.86 -44.59
CA GLU A 116 8.80 11.95 -45.73
C GLU A 116 9.12 10.51 -45.29
N GLU A 117 8.36 9.54 -45.79
CA GLU A 117 8.56 8.11 -45.50
C GLU A 117 9.56 7.44 -46.46
N ASN A 118 10.14 6.33 -46.02
CA ASN A 118 10.94 5.41 -46.83
C ASN A 118 12.18 6.03 -47.48
N LEU A 119 12.74 7.07 -46.86
CA LEU A 119 13.99 7.68 -47.29
C LEU A 119 15.15 6.69 -47.20
N SER A 120 15.91 6.54 -48.28
CA SER A 120 17.10 5.70 -48.29
C SER A 120 18.19 6.27 -47.38
N PRO A 121 19.17 5.45 -46.93
CA PRO A 121 20.25 5.93 -46.08
C PRO A 121 21.04 7.06 -46.75
N THR A 122 21.20 6.96 -48.08
CA THR A 122 21.85 7.97 -48.90
C THR A 122 21.07 9.28 -48.85
N GLU A 123 19.77 9.29 -49.11
CA GLU A 123 18.95 10.52 -49.07
C GLU A 123 18.90 11.17 -47.69
N VAL A 124 18.93 10.37 -46.62
CA VAL A 124 19.05 10.90 -45.25
C VAL A 124 20.39 11.60 -45.06
N LEU A 125 21.50 11.00 -45.47
CA LEU A 125 22.84 11.59 -45.35
C LEU A 125 23.04 12.79 -46.30
N GLU A 126 22.40 12.80 -47.47
CA GLU A 126 22.36 13.94 -48.39
C GLU A 126 21.76 15.18 -47.73
N ARG A 127 20.70 15.02 -46.92
CA ARG A 127 20.07 16.14 -46.21
C ARG A 127 20.97 16.76 -45.15
N LEU A 128 21.99 16.04 -44.70
CA LEU A 128 22.99 16.53 -43.75
C LEU A 128 24.21 17.16 -44.45
N ARG A 129 24.30 17.11 -45.79
CA ARG A 129 25.42 17.70 -46.53
C ARG A 129 25.52 19.19 -46.25
N GLY A 130 26.73 19.63 -45.94
CA GLY A 130 27.04 21.04 -45.63
C GLY A 130 27.08 21.35 -44.15
N LEU A 131 26.68 20.43 -43.26
CA LEU A 131 26.97 20.55 -41.84
C LEU A 131 28.41 20.13 -41.55
N PRO A 132 29.14 20.83 -40.65
CA PRO A 132 30.48 20.47 -40.24
C PRO A 132 30.46 19.30 -39.23
N ILE A 133 29.86 18.18 -39.64
CA ILE A 133 29.81 16.91 -38.90
C ILE A 133 29.88 15.73 -39.86
N ARG A 134 30.40 14.61 -39.37
CA ARG A 134 30.37 13.34 -40.09
C ARG A 134 29.36 12.43 -39.44
N CYS A 135 28.28 12.13 -40.14
CA CYS A 135 27.28 11.15 -39.70
C CYS A 135 27.29 9.93 -40.60
N ALA A 136 27.12 8.75 -39.99
CA ALA A 136 26.80 7.52 -40.68
C ALA A 136 25.35 7.13 -40.34
N HIS A 137 24.65 6.51 -41.30
CA HIS A 137 23.32 5.97 -41.04
C HIS A 137 23.44 4.72 -40.17
N GLY A 138 22.82 4.76 -39.00
CA GLY A 138 22.87 3.73 -37.97
C GLY A 138 21.70 2.74 -38.00
N GLY A 139 20.72 2.92 -38.91
CA GLY A 139 19.57 2.05 -39.07
C GLY A 139 18.22 2.79 -39.02
N TYR A 140 17.15 2.00 -39.15
CA TYR A 140 15.76 2.48 -39.14
C TYR A 140 15.02 1.94 -37.92
N ALA A 141 14.22 2.78 -37.29
CA ALA A 141 13.22 2.36 -36.29
C ALA A 141 11.80 2.35 -36.88
N SER A 142 11.54 3.14 -37.93
CA SER A 142 10.30 3.13 -38.73
C SER A 142 10.58 3.75 -40.12
N PRO A 143 9.62 3.73 -41.07
CA PRO A 143 9.77 4.43 -42.35
C PRO A 143 10.15 5.92 -42.27
N PHE A 144 9.87 6.58 -41.14
CA PHE A 144 10.15 7.99 -40.91
C PHE A 144 11.31 8.25 -39.95
N LEU A 145 11.76 7.23 -39.20
CA LEU A 145 12.62 7.39 -38.02
C LEU A 145 13.95 6.68 -38.25
N HIS A 146 15.03 7.45 -38.23
CA HIS A 146 16.37 6.99 -38.55
C HIS A 146 17.34 7.30 -37.40
N LEU A 147 18.31 6.41 -37.21
CA LEU A 147 19.43 6.66 -36.31
C LEU A 147 20.62 7.18 -37.11
N LEU A 148 21.27 8.21 -36.62
CA LEU A 148 22.55 8.72 -37.12
C LEU A 148 23.62 8.54 -36.07
N ARG A 149 24.80 8.08 -36.47
CA ARG A 149 25.99 8.04 -35.63
C ARG A 149 26.96 9.10 -36.10
N CYS A 150 27.03 10.19 -35.35
CA CYS A 150 27.74 11.40 -35.70
C CYS A 150 29.03 11.58 -34.89
N THR A 151 30.03 12.14 -35.57
CA THR A 151 31.34 12.52 -35.05
C THR A 151 31.65 13.94 -35.51
N GLY A 152 32.63 14.59 -34.87
CA GLY A 152 33.15 15.86 -35.35
C GLY A 152 33.74 15.76 -36.77
N GLU A 153 34.06 16.89 -37.40
CA GLU A 153 34.59 16.92 -38.77
C GLU A 153 35.84 16.07 -38.98
N ARG A 154 36.64 15.86 -37.93
CA ARG A 154 37.88 15.08 -37.96
C ARG A 154 37.67 13.64 -37.49
N GLY A 155 36.44 13.22 -37.23
CA GLY A 155 36.07 11.89 -36.77
C GLY A 155 36.22 11.70 -35.26
N GLU A 156 36.39 12.78 -34.50
CA GLU A 156 36.41 12.75 -33.05
C GLU A 156 35.01 12.41 -32.47
N PRO A 157 34.93 11.59 -31.41
CA PRO A 157 33.66 11.35 -30.72
C PRO A 157 33.08 12.66 -30.20
N LEU A 158 31.78 12.85 -30.39
CA LEU A 158 31.06 13.96 -29.77
C LEU A 158 30.87 13.66 -28.28
N ASP A 159 30.93 14.68 -27.43
CA ASP A 159 30.41 14.60 -26.06
C ASP A 159 28.88 14.81 -26.05
N VAL A 160 28.25 14.70 -24.87
CA VAL A 160 26.80 14.85 -24.72
C VAL A 160 26.34 16.25 -25.11
N GLY A 161 27.08 17.30 -24.71
CA GLY A 161 26.72 18.68 -25.03
C GLY A 161 26.76 18.94 -26.52
N GLN A 162 27.83 18.52 -27.19
CA GLN A 162 27.99 18.60 -28.64
C GLN A 162 26.91 17.79 -29.38
N SER A 163 26.56 16.61 -28.88
CA SER A 163 25.50 15.78 -29.47
C SER A 163 24.14 16.49 -29.41
N LEU A 164 23.85 17.17 -28.30
CA LEU A 164 22.60 17.94 -28.12
C LEU A 164 22.55 19.15 -29.06
N GLU A 165 23.65 19.90 -29.20
CA GLU A 165 23.75 21.01 -30.15
C GLU A 165 23.54 20.56 -31.60
N TRP A 166 24.11 19.41 -31.97
CA TRP A 166 23.93 18.84 -33.30
C TRP A 166 22.53 18.32 -33.54
N ALA A 167 21.90 17.67 -32.55
CA ALA A 167 20.51 17.27 -32.65
C ALA A 167 19.59 18.49 -32.87
N GLN A 168 19.80 19.60 -32.15
CA GLN A 168 19.04 20.84 -32.39
C GLN A 168 19.27 21.42 -33.79
N THR A 169 20.50 21.36 -34.30
CA THR A 169 20.84 21.87 -35.63
C THR A 169 20.19 21.03 -36.73
N ILE A 170 20.28 19.70 -36.62
CA ILE A 170 19.64 18.76 -37.54
C ILE A 170 18.12 18.89 -37.49
N GLY A 171 17.55 19.12 -36.30
CA GLY A 171 16.12 19.32 -36.10
C GLY A 171 15.54 20.56 -36.82
N LYS A 172 16.38 21.48 -37.28
CA LYS A 172 15.98 22.68 -38.04
C LYS A 172 16.09 22.49 -39.55
N LEU A 173 16.56 21.35 -40.04
CA LEU A 173 16.70 21.11 -41.47
C LEU A 173 15.31 20.93 -42.13
N PRO A 174 15.14 21.37 -43.39
CA PRO A 174 13.89 21.17 -44.13
C PRO A 174 13.49 19.69 -44.21
N GLY A 175 12.23 19.40 -43.91
CA GLY A 175 11.68 18.04 -43.93
C GLY A 175 12.02 17.19 -42.69
N VAL A 176 12.78 17.71 -41.73
CA VAL A 176 12.97 17.08 -40.42
C VAL A 176 11.86 17.56 -39.48
N ARG A 177 11.11 16.60 -38.92
CA ARG A 177 10.08 16.86 -37.90
C ARG A 177 10.69 17.07 -36.52
N PHE A 178 11.67 16.24 -36.16
CA PHE A 178 12.50 16.42 -34.96
C PHE A 178 13.81 15.67 -35.09
N ALA A 179 14.80 16.09 -34.29
CA ALA A 179 16.00 15.32 -34.03
C ALA A 179 16.39 15.41 -32.55
N GLU A 180 16.84 14.30 -31.97
CA GLU A 180 17.20 14.19 -30.56
C GLU A 180 18.39 13.24 -30.35
N VAL A 181 19.11 13.38 -29.23
CA VAL A 181 20.21 12.45 -28.89
C VAL A 181 19.61 11.17 -28.32
N ALA A 182 20.08 10.01 -28.80
CA ALA A 182 19.67 8.71 -28.30
C ALA A 182 20.01 8.58 -26.81
N ARG A 183 19.05 8.08 -26.02
CA ARG A 183 19.21 7.87 -24.59
C ARG A 183 19.36 6.39 -24.27
N ARG A 184 20.00 6.09 -23.15
CA ARG A 184 19.94 4.78 -22.51
C ARG A 184 18.64 4.70 -21.73
N ALA A 185 17.79 3.75 -22.09
CA ALA A 185 16.74 3.30 -21.19
C ALA A 185 17.36 2.34 -20.16
N HIS A 186 17.04 2.56 -18.89
CA HIS A 186 17.30 1.60 -17.82
C HIS A 186 16.00 0.84 -17.55
N VAL A 187 16.11 -0.44 -17.21
CA VAL A 187 14.97 -1.19 -16.67
C VAL A 187 14.56 -0.50 -15.37
N GLN A 188 13.31 -0.07 -15.25
CA GLN A 188 12.78 0.41 -13.96
C GLN A 188 12.93 -0.73 -12.96
N ALA A 189 13.66 -0.49 -11.87
CA ALA A 189 13.90 -1.50 -10.85
C ALA A 189 12.61 -1.71 -10.05
N ILE A 190 11.68 -2.50 -10.58
CA ILE A 190 10.56 -3.07 -9.82
C ILE A 190 11.18 -4.10 -8.86
N PRO A 191 11.04 -3.94 -7.53
CA PRO A 191 11.46 -4.96 -6.57
C PRO A 191 10.85 -6.32 -6.92
N ALA A 192 11.63 -7.40 -6.73
CA ALA A 192 11.18 -8.76 -7.05
C ALA A 192 10.37 -9.41 -5.89
N ASP A 193 10.19 -8.66 -4.81
CA ASP A 193 9.52 -9.05 -3.58
C ASP A 193 8.03 -9.36 -3.87
N ASN A 194 7.57 -10.54 -3.45
CA ASN A 194 6.32 -11.11 -3.95
C ASN A 194 5.05 -10.40 -3.47
N LEU A 195 5.13 -9.59 -2.40
CA LEU A 195 4.02 -8.75 -1.92
C LEU A 195 4.16 -7.29 -2.34
N TYR A 196 5.24 -6.89 -3.03
CA TYR A 196 5.39 -5.54 -3.57
C TYR A 196 4.20 -5.08 -4.44
N PRO A 197 3.54 -5.94 -5.25
CA PRO A 197 2.35 -5.53 -6.01
C PRO A 197 1.19 -5.01 -5.15
N LEU A 198 1.10 -5.44 -3.88
CA LEU A 198 0.07 -5.00 -2.92
C LEU A 198 0.46 -3.69 -2.20
N GLN A 199 1.67 -3.18 -2.42
CA GLN A 199 2.17 -1.94 -1.80
C GLN A 199 1.83 -0.70 -2.64
N TRP A 200 0.53 -0.46 -2.84
CA TRP A 200 -0.04 0.64 -3.64
C TRP A 200 0.46 2.03 -3.24
N HIS A 201 0.91 2.18 -2.00
CA HIS A 201 1.39 3.43 -1.41
C HIS A 201 2.69 3.94 -2.05
N TYR A 202 3.51 3.07 -2.67
CA TYR A 202 4.80 3.48 -3.25
C TYR A 202 4.72 4.26 -4.56
N PRO A 203 3.84 3.89 -5.52
CA PRO A 203 3.57 4.73 -6.68
C PRO A 203 3.12 6.16 -6.33
N LEU A 204 2.26 6.34 -5.32
CA LEU A 204 1.77 7.67 -4.90
C LEU A 204 2.88 8.62 -4.44
N LEU A 205 3.92 8.05 -3.83
CA LEU A 205 5.09 8.77 -3.37
C LEU A 205 6.14 9.00 -4.46
N ASN A 206 5.91 8.53 -5.70
CA ASN A 206 6.90 8.50 -6.77
C ASN A 206 8.21 7.80 -6.32
N LEU A 207 8.06 6.79 -5.46
CA LEU A 207 9.18 6.13 -4.81
C LEU A 207 10.02 5.25 -5.76
N PRO A 208 9.43 4.47 -6.70
CA PRO A 208 10.23 3.68 -7.64
C PRO A 208 11.20 4.52 -8.47
N ALA A 209 10.80 5.74 -8.84
CA ALA A 209 11.71 6.66 -9.52
C ALA A 209 12.81 7.20 -8.59
N ALA A 210 12.52 7.40 -7.30
CA ALA A 210 13.53 7.78 -6.31
C ALA A 210 14.58 6.67 -6.12
N TRP A 211 14.19 5.39 -6.22
CA TRP A 211 15.11 4.25 -6.16
C TRP A 211 16.11 4.19 -7.32
N ASP A 212 15.83 4.83 -8.46
CA ASP A 212 16.80 5.02 -9.53
C ASP A 212 17.92 6.01 -9.13
N LEU A 213 17.68 6.86 -8.13
CA LEU A 213 18.67 7.80 -7.58
C LEU A 213 19.46 7.19 -6.43
N THR A 214 18.76 6.55 -5.49
CA THR A 214 19.32 5.84 -4.34
C THR A 214 18.29 4.92 -3.70
N LYS A 215 18.73 3.79 -3.14
CA LYS A 215 17.89 2.90 -2.31
C LYS A 215 18.19 3.04 -0.80
N GLY A 216 18.97 4.08 -0.45
CA GLY A 216 19.47 4.30 0.91
C GLY A 216 20.96 3.98 1.04
N SER A 217 21.48 4.13 2.24
CA SER A 217 22.85 3.78 2.61
C SER A 217 22.89 3.30 4.05
N SER A 218 23.59 2.22 4.32
CA SER A 218 23.78 1.68 5.68
C SER A 218 24.63 2.57 6.59
N SER A 219 25.14 3.69 6.05
CA SER A 219 25.72 4.77 6.85
C SER A 219 24.67 5.68 7.48
N ILE A 220 23.44 5.68 6.96
CA ILE A 220 22.31 6.43 7.51
C ILE A 220 21.54 5.50 8.44
N ALA A 221 21.47 5.88 9.72
CA ALA A 221 20.67 5.19 10.72
C ALA A 221 19.31 5.89 10.89
N VAL A 222 18.23 5.12 10.90
CA VAL A 222 16.86 5.58 11.17
C VAL A 222 16.39 4.93 12.48
N ALA A 223 16.05 5.75 13.46
CA ALA A 223 15.49 5.27 14.71
C ALA A 223 13.96 5.13 14.60
N VAL A 224 13.45 4.02 15.14
CA VAL A 224 12.01 3.77 15.32
C VAL A 224 11.75 3.79 16.82
N VAL A 225 11.19 4.90 17.34
CA VAL A 225 10.81 5.02 18.76
C VAL A 225 9.34 4.60 18.88
N ASP A 226 9.10 3.38 19.34
CA ASP A 226 7.81 2.70 19.19
C ASP A 226 7.64 1.53 20.20
N THR A 227 6.81 0.52 19.90
CA THR A 227 6.57 -0.66 20.77
C THR A 227 7.73 -1.65 20.86
N GLY A 228 8.77 -1.44 20.06
CA GLY A 228 9.89 -2.35 19.91
C GLY A 228 9.85 -3.09 18.58
N ILE A 229 10.51 -4.25 18.52
CA ILE A 229 10.63 -5.04 17.30
C ILE A 229 10.49 -6.52 17.57
N ARG A 230 10.08 -7.26 16.54
CA ARG A 230 10.15 -8.71 16.51
C ARG A 230 11.07 -9.20 15.40
N PRO A 231 11.78 -10.33 15.61
CA PRO A 231 12.59 -10.94 14.57
C PRO A 231 11.76 -11.18 13.32
N HIS A 232 12.24 -10.70 12.17
CA HIS A 232 11.52 -10.78 10.91
C HIS A 232 12.51 -10.90 9.74
N PRO A 233 12.35 -11.87 8.83
CA PRO A 233 13.32 -12.12 7.75
C PRO A 233 13.54 -10.91 6.83
N ASP A 234 12.54 -10.06 6.67
CA ASP A 234 12.66 -8.81 5.89
C ASP A 234 13.27 -7.64 6.68
N LEU A 235 13.57 -7.78 7.98
CA LEU A 235 14.15 -6.71 8.81
C LEU A 235 15.52 -7.05 9.38
N ASP A 236 15.79 -8.32 9.68
CA ASP A 236 16.97 -8.78 10.42
C ASP A 236 18.30 -8.30 9.81
N GLY A 237 18.34 -8.09 8.48
CA GLY A 237 19.52 -7.58 7.78
C GLY A 237 19.79 -6.08 7.96
N ASN A 238 18.78 -5.30 8.37
CA ASN A 238 18.86 -3.84 8.51
C ASN A 238 18.85 -3.37 9.96
N VAL A 239 18.35 -4.17 10.91
CA VAL A 239 18.39 -3.84 12.36
C VAL A 239 19.82 -3.94 12.88
N VAL A 240 20.38 -2.81 13.36
CA VAL A 240 21.78 -2.74 13.83
C VAL A 240 21.91 -2.49 15.32
N VAL A 241 20.89 -1.91 15.95
CA VAL A 241 20.85 -1.57 17.37
C VAL A 241 19.41 -1.71 17.85
N THR A 242 19.24 -2.26 19.05
CA THR A 242 17.98 -2.32 19.80
C THR A 242 18.20 -1.75 21.20
N VAL A 243 17.15 -1.20 21.80
CA VAL A 243 17.16 -0.74 23.20
C VAL A 243 15.74 -0.72 23.73
N ASP A 244 15.58 -1.00 25.02
CA ASP A 244 14.38 -0.68 25.77
C ASP A 244 14.60 0.57 26.63
N MET A 245 13.70 1.53 26.49
CA MET A 245 13.69 2.80 27.23
C MET A 245 12.53 2.89 28.22
N ILE A 246 11.65 1.90 28.28
CA ILE A 246 10.56 1.81 29.25
C ILE A 246 11.18 1.58 30.64
N SER A 247 10.93 2.50 31.56
CA SER A 247 11.52 2.45 32.90
C SER A 247 10.70 1.67 33.92
N ASP A 248 9.40 1.51 33.67
CA ASP A 248 8.46 0.78 34.53
C ASP A 248 8.28 -0.67 34.05
N PRO A 249 8.72 -1.68 34.82
CA PRO A 249 8.60 -3.09 34.44
C PRO A 249 7.17 -3.58 34.22
N ASP A 250 6.19 -2.98 34.91
CA ASP A 250 4.78 -3.37 34.72
C ASP A 250 4.26 -2.90 33.36
N THR A 251 4.78 -1.78 32.86
CA THR A 251 4.50 -1.26 31.52
C THR A 251 5.29 -2.03 30.46
N ALA A 252 6.54 -2.40 30.74
CA ALA A 252 7.41 -3.15 29.83
C ALA A 252 6.96 -4.61 29.63
N MET A 253 6.38 -5.27 30.63
CA MET A 253 5.87 -6.65 30.52
C MET A 253 6.89 -7.74 30.10
N ASP A 254 8.18 -7.49 30.29
CA ASP A 254 9.30 -8.41 30.00
C ASP A 254 10.06 -8.85 31.26
N GLY A 255 9.81 -8.18 32.39
CA GLY A 255 10.32 -8.56 33.71
C GLY A 255 11.45 -7.67 34.22
N ASP A 256 11.84 -6.63 33.49
CA ASP A 256 12.78 -5.60 33.92
C ASP A 256 12.39 -4.22 33.39
N GLY A 257 13.28 -3.25 33.51
CA GLY A 257 13.14 -1.94 32.88
C GLY A 257 14.40 -1.67 32.06
N ARG A 258 14.51 -0.49 31.46
CA ARG A 258 15.57 -0.06 30.53
C ARG A 258 16.81 -0.96 30.40
N ASP A 259 16.95 -1.55 29.24
CA ASP A 259 18.10 -2.39 28.88
C ASP A 259 18.37 -2.34 27.35
N LEU A 260 19.14 -3.29 26.83
CA LEU A 260 19.45 -3.34 25.39
C LEU A 260 18.52 -4.27 24.58
N ASP A 261 17.51 -4.87 25.22
CA ASP A 261 16.55 -5.77 24.60
C ASP A 261 15.30 -5.02 24.14
N GLY A 262 15.34 -4.45 22.94
CA GLY A 262 14.18 -3.78 22.34
C GLY A 262 13.10 -4.74 21.81
N THR A 263 13.05 -6.00 22.27
CA THR A 263 12.05 -6.98 21.84
C THR A 263 10.65 -6.56 22.28
N ASP A 264 9.68 -6.65 21.38
CA ASP A 264 8.27 -6.40 21.70
C ASP A 264 7.60 -7.69 22.23
N PRO A 265 7.26 -7.80 23.53
CA PRO A 265 6.61 -8.99 24.08
C PRO A 265 5.15 -9.13 23.63
N GLY A 266 4.54 -8.09 23.05
CA GLY A 266 3.12 -8.03 22.74
C GLY A 266 2.26 -7.76 23.99
N GLY A 267 0.93 -7.86 23.85
CA GLY A 267 -0.03 -7.63 24.94
C GLY A 267 -0.28 -6.16 25.28
N ASP A 268 0.15 -5.24 24.42
CA ASP A 268 0.12 -3.79 24.64
C ASP A 268 -1.27 -3.16 24.44
N ARG A 269 -2.21 -3.89 23.80
CA ARG A 269 -3.58 -3.42 23.59
C ARG A 269 -4.44 -3.55 24.85
N PRO A 270 -5.49 -2.72 25.01
CA PRO A 270 -6.36 -2.75 26.19
C PRO A 270 -7.04 -4.11 26.45
N ASN A 271 -7.28 -4.91 25.41
CA ASN A 271 -7.86 -6.24 25.49
C ASN A 271 -6.83 -7.35 25.80
N GLY A 272 -5.56 -6.99 26.03
CA GLY A 272 -4.45 -7.93 26.19
C GLY A 272 -3.92 -8.51 24.88
N GLY A 273 -4.41 -8.04 23.73
CA GLY A 273 -3.86 -8.35 22.41
C GLY A 273 -2.59 -7.56 22.10
N SER A 274 -1.93 -7.92 21.00
CA SER A 274 -0.66 -7.30 20.59
C SER A 274 -0.84 -6.43 19.35
N SER A 275 -0.25 -5.24 19.35
CA SER A 275 -0.20 -4.38 18.17
C SER A 275 1.00 -4.63 17.28
N PHE A 276 2.14 -5.07 17.83
CA PHE A 276 3.44 -5.17 17.13
C PHE A 276 3.75 -3.96 16.24
N HIS A 277 3.30 -2.78 16.66
CA HIS A 277 3.21 -1.59 15.85
C HIS A 277 4.59 -1.14 15.34
N GLY A 278 5.62 -1.20 16.19
CA GLY A 278 6.99 -0.87 15.82
C GLY A 278 7.57 -1.79 14.74
N THR A 279 7.12 -3.05 14.65
CA THR A 279 7.55 -3.98 13.58
C THR A 279 6.99 -3.55 12.23
N HIS A 280 5.74 -3.10 12.19
CA HIS A 280 5.11 -2.58 10.96
C HIS A 280 5.73 -1.27 10.49
N VAL A 281 5.98 -0.36 11.42
CA VAL A 281 6.66 0.91 11.17
C VAL A 281 8.08 0.67 10.64
N ALA A 282 8.85 -0.23 11.25
CA ALA A 282 10.20 -0.58 10.80
C ALA A 282 10.22 -1.16 9.38
N GLY A 283 9.27 -2.04 9.05
CA GLY A 283 9.13 -2.60 7.70
C GLY A 283 8.83 -1.54 6.65
N THR A 284 7.95 -0.59 6.97
CA THR A 284 7.58 0.49 6.05
C THR A 284 8.80 1.36 5.73
N ILE A 285 9.67 1.59 6.72
CA ILE A 285 10.92 2.35 6.52
C ILE A 285 11.94 1.55 5.71
N ALA A 286 12.25 0.31 6.12
CA ALA A 286 13.44 -0.39 5.63
C ALA A 286 13.33 -1.92 5.58
N ALA A 287 12.16 -2.48 5.27
CA ALA A 287 12.11 -3.88 4.83
C ALA A 287 13.06 -4.11 3.63
N LEU A 288 13.74 -5.25 3.63
CA LEU A 288 14.78 -5.59 2.67
C LEU A 288 14.21 -5.81 1.27
N ALA A 289 14.88 -5.29 0.23
CA ALA A 289 14.60 -5.69 -1.15
C ALA A 289 15.33 -7.02 -1.46
N ASN A 290 14.75 -8.14 -1.05
CA ASN A 290 15.41 -9.45 -1.03
C ASN A 290 14.71 -10.52 -1.90
N GLY A 291 13.61 -10.16 -2.56
CA GLY A 291 12.77 -11.05 -3.37
C GLY A 291 11.72 -11.81 -2.57
N LYS A 292 11.39 -11.37 -1.35
CA LYS A 292 10.39 -11.99 -0.46
C LYS A 292 9.60 -10.91 0.25
N GLY A 293 8.38 -11.25 0.64
CA GLY A 293 7.54 -10.39 1.45
C GLY A 293 7.38 -9.01 0.85
N VAL A 294 7.65 -8.00 1.67
CA VAL A 294 7.52 -6.58 1.35
C VAL A 294 8.90 -5.93 1.25
N VAL A 295 8.94 -4.76 0.62
CA VAL A 295 10.13 -3.90 0.62
C VAL A 295 9.80 -2.58 1.32
N GLY A 296 10.75 -1.96 2.01
CA GLY A 296 10.56 -0.67 2.67
C GLY A 296 10.93 0.50 1.78
N VAL A 297 10.66 1.73 2.24
CA VAL A 297 10.96 2.96 1.49
C VAL A 297 12.45 3.13 1.21
N ALA A 298 13.31 2.82 2.18
CA ALA A 298 14.76 2.95 2.10
C ALA A 298 15.43 1.60 2.45
N PRO A 299 15.34 0.58 1.59
CA PRO A 299 15.67 -0.81 1.94
C PRO A 299 17.16 -1.06 2.24
N GLN A 300 18.04 -0.06 2.07
CA GLN A 300 19.48 -0.15 2.32
C GLN A 300 19.97 0.69 3.51
N VAL A 301 19.08 1.31 4.29
CA VAL A 301 19.47 2.03 5.52
C VAL A 301 19.57 1.09 6.71
N SER A 302 20.16 1.57 7.81
CA SER A 302 20.21 0.82 9.06
C SER A 302 19.10 1.27 10.01
N LEU A 303 18.48 0.34 10.72
CA LEU A 303 17.44 0.58 11.72
C LEU A 303 18.01 0.54 13.14
N VAL A 304 17.62 1.53 13.94
CA VAL A 304 17.84 1.59 15.39
C VAL A 304 16.48 1.46 16.06
N ILE A 305 16.21 0.34 16.70
CA ILE A 305 14.92 0.12 17.36
C ILE A 305 15.01 0.65 18.78
N VAL A 306 14.08 1.53 19.14
CA VAL A 306 13.98 2.14 20.46
C VAL A 306 12.59 1.84 21.00
N ARG A 307 12.49 0.85 21.87
CA ARG A 307 11.24 0.52 22.53
C ARG A 307 10.93 1.55 23.62
N ALA A 308 9.79 2.23 23.49
CA ALA A 308 9.33 3.28 24.41
C ALA A 308 7.82 3.23 24.66
N LEU A 309 7.10 2.32 24.00
CA LEU A 309 5.67 2.06 24.18
C LEU A 309 5.50 0.61 24.66
N GLY A 310 4.73 0.42 25.73
CA GLY A 310 4.41 -0.89 26.27
C GLY A 310 2.92 -1.00 26.58
N LYS A 311 2.57 -1.71 27.65
CA LYS A 311 1.19 -1.87 28.09
C LYS A 311 0.49 -0.54 28.34
N GLY A 312 -0.56 -0.26 27.57
CA GLY A 312 -1.32 0.99 27.73
C GLY A 312 -0.61 2.24 27.18
N GLY A 313 0.44 2.06 26.37
CA GLY A 313 1.17 3.14 25.71
C GLY A 313 2.54 3.41 26.34
N GLY A 314 3.06 4.62 26.12
CA GLY A 314 4.35 5.05 26.66
C GLY A 314 4.23 6.36 27.42
N SER A 315 5.09 6.53 28.42
CA SER A 315 5.14 7.76 29.18
C SER A 315 5.89 8.85 28.41
N THR A 316 5.52 10.12 28.59
CA THR A 316 6.29 11.26 28.04
C THR A 316 7.77 11.17 28.42
N PHE A 317 8.09 10.66 29.61
CA PHE A 317 9.46 10.53 30.10
C PHE A 317 10.26 9.47 29.34
N ASP A 318 9.70 8.30 29.11
CA ASP A 318 10.39 7.21 28.41
C ASP A 318 10.52 7.49 26.91
N ILE A 319 9.48 8.09 26.30
CA ILE A 319 9.55 8.55 24.90
C ILE A 319 10.62 9.63 24.76
N ALA A 320 10.69 10.60 25.68
CA ALA A 320 11.71 11.64 25.64
C ALA A 320 13.13 11.08 25.83
N ALA A 321 13.30 10.10 26.72
CA ALA A 321 14.56 9.37 26.89
C ALA A 321 14.95 8.61 25.61
N GLY A 322 13.99 7.97 24.95
CA GLY A 322 14.17 7.28 23.67
C GLY A 322 14.61 8.21 22.56
N ILE A 323 13.97 9.37 22.39
CA ILE A 323 14.36 10.41 21.43
C ILE A 323 15.80 10.87 21.69
N TYR A 324 16.10 11.20 22.95
CA TYR A 324 17.40 11.71 23.33
C TYR A 324 18.52 10.68 23.09
N TRP A 325 18.30 9.42 23.47
CA TRP A 325 19.25 8.33 23.24
C TRP A 325 19.42 7.98 21.76
N ALA A 326 18.32 7.95 21.00
CA ALA A 326 18.34 7.73 19.56
C ALA A 326 19.26 8.76 18.85
N ALA A 327 19.22 10.02 19.28
CA ALA A 327 20.07 11.08 18.76
C ALA A 327 21.54 11.01 19.24
N GLY A 328 21.90 10.06 20.10
CA GLY A 328 23.24 9.93 20.69
C GLY A 328 23.44 10.65 22.02
N GLY A 329 22.36 11.14 22.62
CA GLY A 329 22.36 11.65 23.99
C GLY A 329 22.62 10.55 25.02
N GLN A 330 23.31 10.90 26.11
CA GLN A 330 23.61 9.96 27.18
C GLN A 330 22.46 9.90 28.19
N VAL A 331 21.72 8.79 28.21
CA VAL A 331 20.74 8.48 29.26
C VAL A 331 21.47 7.81 30.44
N PRO A 332 21.25 8.22 31.70
CA PRO A 332 21.85 7.56 32.86
C PRO A 332 21.59 6.05 32.84
N GLU A 333 22.60 5.28 33.25
CA GLU A 333 22.53 3.81 33.36
C GLU A 333 22.42 3.05 32.02
N MET A 334 22.24 3.77 30.91
CA MET A 334 22.26 3.19 29.55
C MET A 334 23.63 3.36 28.87
N PRO A 335 24.11 2.36 28.11
CA PRO A 335 25.26 2.53 27.24
C PRO A 335 25.05 3.64 26.19
N ASN A 336 26.13 4.30 25.76
CA ASN A 336 26.06 5.23 24.63
C ASN A 336 25.52 4.51 23.38
N ASN A 337 24.65 5.18 22.61
CA ASN A 337 24.20 4.68 21.32
C ASN A 337 25.39 4.61 20.33
N PRO A 338 25.81 3.42 19.85
CA PRO A 338 26.93 3.28 18.92
C PRO A 338 26.59 3.72 17.49
N ARG A 339 25.30 3.95 17.19
CA ARG A 339 24.77 4.38 15.89
C ARG A 339 23.72 5.49 16.08
N PRO A 340 24.13 6.73 16.46
CA PRO A 340 23.20 7.85 16.55
C PRO A 340 22.41 8.03 15.25
N ALA A 341 21.09 8.18 15.39
CA ALA A 341 20.17 8.17 14.27
C ALA A 341 20.17 9.51 13.54
N LYS A 342 20.24 9.45 12.21
CA LYS A 342 20.09 10.62 11.34
C LYS A 342 18.62 11.04 11.22
N VAL A 343 17.71 10.06 11.28
CA VAL A 343 16.26 10.27 11.23
C VAL A 343 15.63 9.56 12.42
N ILE A 344 14.69 10.18 13.11
CA ILE A 344 13.96 9.61 14.25
C ILE A 344 12.47 9.64 13.90
N ASN A 345 11.88 8.45 13.77
CA ASN A 345 10.46 8.25 13.48
C ASN A 345 9.68 8.13 14.79
N LEU A 346 8.68 8.98 14.98
CA LEU A 346 7.73 8.95 16.08
C LEU A 346 6.32 8.71 15.51
N SER A 347 5.98 7.43 15.31
CA SER A 347 4.62 7.01 14.91
C SER A 347 3.71 6.91 16.13
N LEU A 348 3.70 7.96 16.94
CA LEU A 348 3.05 8.03 18.24
C LEU A 348 2.59 9.45 18.53
N GLY A 349 1.65 9.57 19.46
CA GLY A 349 1.13 10.85 19.91
C GLY A 349 0.09 10.65 21.00
N GLY A 350 -0.25 11.74 21.67
CA GLY A 350 -1.35 11.78 22.61
C GLY A 350 -1.94 13.17 22.69
N GLU A 351 -3.21 13.24 23.10
CA GLU A 351 -3.89 14.50 23.36
C GLU A 351 -3.13 15.31 24.42
N GLY A 352 -2.87 16.57 24.10
CA GLY A 352 -2.11 17.50 24.92
C GLY A 352 -1.47 18.62 24.10
N GLY A 353 -1.50 19.83 24.66
CA GLY A 353 -0.76 20.96 24.12
C GLY A 353 0.76 20.77 24.18
N PRO A 354 1.55 21.74 23.68
CA PRO A 354 2.99 21.59 23.56
C PRO A 354 3.69 21.28 24.90
N SER A 355 4.59 20.29 24.89
CA SER A 355 5.33 19.83 26.06
C SER A 355 6.79 20.30 26.04
N GLN A 356 7.20 21.06 27.06
CA GLN A 356 8.59 21.50 27.20
C GLN A 356 9.57 20.32 27.27
N THR A 357 9.17 19.20 27.88
CA THR A 357 9.99 17.98 27.94
C THR A 357 10.32 17.45 26.56
N PHE A 358 9.32 17.41 25.66
CA PHE A 358 9.56 17.00 24.28
C PHE A 358 10.36 18.04 23.52
N GLN A 359 10.06 19.33 23.68
CA GLN A 359 10.81 20.39 23.00
C GLN A 359 12.31 20.34 23.34
N ASP A 360 12.67 20.14 24.61
CA ASP A 360 14.07 20.10 25.05
C ASP A 360 14.84 18.94 24.39
N VAL A 361 14.25 17.75 24.31
CA VAL A 361 14.90 16.59 23.70
C VAL A 361 14.89 16.64 22.17
N ILE A 362 13.87 17.22 21.55
CA ILE A 362 13.81 17.47 20.10
C ILE A 362 14.88 18.50 19.72
N ASP A 363 15.02 19.57 20.49
CA ASP A 363 16.07 20.58 20.29
C ASP A 363 17.47 19.97 20.42
N ALA A 364 17.67 19.10 21.40
CA ALA A 364 18.93 18.37 21.55
C ALA A 364 19.18 17.42 20.36
N ALA A 365 18.16 16.69 19.90
CA ALA A 365 18.27 15.78 18.77
C ALA A 365 18.61 16.53 17.46
N VAL A 366 17.89 17.62 17.17
CA VAL A 366 18.16 18.46 15.99
C VAL A 366 19.53 19.13 16.11
N GLY A 367 19.92 19.58 17.31
CA GLY A 367 21.25 20.12 17.59
C GLY A 367 22.39 19.11 17.38
N ALA A 368 22.13 17.82 17.59
CA ALA A 368 23.03 16.71 17.28
C ALA A 368 23.03 16.31 15.79
N GLY A 369 22.12 16.89 14.99
CA GLY A 369 22.03 16.68 13.54
C GLY A 369 20.99 15.64 13.11
N SER A 370 20.17 15.14 14.03
CA SER A 370 19.02 14.28 13.74
C SER A 370 17.85 15.07 13.15
N ILE A 371 16.97 14.37 12.44
CA ILE A 371 15.74 14.90 11.86
C ILE A 371 14.58 14.12 12.47
N VAL A 372 13.65 14.80 13.12
CA VAL A 372 12.53 14.17 13.82
C VAL A 372 11.28 14.24 12.95
N VAL A 373 10.63 13.09 12.72
CA VAL A 373 9.42 12.94 11.91
C VAL A 373 8.32 12.36 12.79
N VAL A 374 7.15 12.98 12.83
CA VAL A 374 6.10 12.71 13.83
C VAL A 374 4.74 12.56 13.16
N ALA A 375 3.94 11.61 13.65
CA ALA A 375 2.55 11.42 13.23
C ALA A 375 1.65 12.56 13.71
N ALA A 376 0.73 13.03 12.87
CA ALA A 376 -0.21 14.10 13.24
C ALA A 376 -1.25 13.68 14.30
N GLY A 377 -1.60 12.39 14.36
CA GLY A 377 -2.66 11.82 15.18
C GLY A 377 -3.86 11.33 14.35
N ASN A 378 -4.79 10.63 14.99
CA ASN A 378 -5.84 9.82 14.34
C ASN A 378 -7.27 10.15 14.87
N GLU A 379 -7.54 11.42 15.18
CA GLU A 379 -8.76 11.86 15.85
C GLU A 379 -9.65 12.78 15.00
N ASP A 380 -9.28 13.07 13.75
CA ASP A 380 -9.93 14.09 12.89
C ASP A 380 -10.00 15.48 13.56
N ASP A 381 -8.93 15.85 14.27
CA ASP A 381 -8.84 17.10 15.03
C ASP A 381 -7.60 17.93 14.64
N ASP A 382 -7.51 19.15 15.16
CA ASP A 382 -6.35 20.01 15.01
C ASP A 382 -5.13 19.39 15.71
N ALA A 383 -4.10 19.06 14.93
CA ALA A 383 -2.82 18.52 15.38
C ALA A 383 -2.13 19.42 16.42
N ALA A 384 -2.52 20.69 16.54
CA ALA A 384 -2.05 21.58 17.61
C ALA A 384 -2.40 21.05 19.02
N ASN A 385 -3.46 20.23 19.12
CA ASN A 385 -3.89 19.60 20.36
C ASN A 385 -3.16 18.27 20.65
N TYR A 386 -2.19 17.86 19.83
CA TYR A 386 -1.55 16.55 19.94
C TYR A 386 -0.03 16.68 20.01
N SER A 387 0.55 16.08 21.04
CA SER A 387 1.99 16.11 21.29
C SER A 387 2.60 14.72 21.07
N PRO A 388 3.77 14.59 20.41
CA PRO A 388 4.69 15.66 20.03
C PRO A 388 4.49 16.25 18.61
N ALA A 389 3.34 16.03 17.96
CA ALA A 389 3.06 16.56 16.62
C ALA A 389 3.09 18.12 16.58
N ASN A 390 2.72 18.75 17.69
CA ASN A 390 2.69 20.20 17.89
C ASN A 390 4.02 20.82 18.39
N GLN A 391 5.13 20.09 18.37
CA GLN A 391 6.44 20.61 18.78
C GLN A 391 7.12 21.39 17.64
N ASP A 392 7.98 22.33 17.98
CA ASP A 392 8.83 22.99 16.98
C ASP A 392 9.93 22.04 16.48
N LYS A 393 10.36 22.23 15.22
CA LYS A 393 11.49 21.50 14.56
C LYS A 393 11.24 20.00 14.34
N VAL A 394 9.97 19.59 14.33
CA VAL A 394 9.57 18.28 13.83
C VAL A 394 9.03 18.40 12.41
N ILE A 395 9.02 17.30 11.66
CA ILE A 395 8.26 17.17 10.43
C ILE A 395 6.97 16.41 10.77
N CYS A 396 5.85 17.11 10.82
CA CYS A 396 4.55 16.52 11.16
C CYS A 396 3.86 15.96 9.90
N VAL A 397 3.38 14.73 9.99
CA VAL A 397 2.90 13.95 8.84
C VAL A 397 1.44 13.54 9.02
N GLY A 398 0.58 14.01 8.10
CA GLY A 398 -0.81 13.55 7.97
C GLY A 398 -0.96 12.37 7.00
N ALA A 399 -2.11 11.71 7.03
CA ALA A 399 -2.40 10.49 6.28
C ALA A 399 -3.33 10.70 5.08
N THR A 400 -3.10 9.95 4.01
CA THR A 400 -4.01 9.84 2.85
C THR A 400 -4.33 8.38 2.49
N GLY A 401 -5.48 8.16 1.85
CA GLY A 401 -5.82 6.88 1.22
C GLY A 401 -5.28 6.77 -0.21
N LEU A 402 -5.63 5.67 -0.91
CA LEU A 402 -5.20 5.39 -2.29
C LEU A 402 -5.55 6.51 -3.28
N ASN A 403 -6.69 7.17 -3.07
CA ASN A 403 -7.16 8.27 -3.90
C ASN A 403 -6.35 9.58 -3.72
N GLY A 404 -5.34 9.58 -2.84
CA GLY A 404 -4.50 10.74 -2.55
C GLY A 404 -5.19 11.84 -1.74
N LYS A 405 -6.38 11.59 -1.17
CA LYS A 405 -7.09 12.52 -0.28
C LYS A 405 -6.77 12.19 1.17
N VAL A 406 -6.86 13.21 2.03
CA VAL A 406 -6.78 13.04 3.49
C VAL A 406 -7.76 11.96 3.96
N THR A 407 -7.31 11.08 4.85
CA THR A 407 -8.15 10.04 5.45
C THR A 407 -9.05 10.64 6.52
N GLN A 408 -10.19 10.00 6.77
CA GLN A 408 -11.21 10.48 7.71
C GLN A 408 -10.74 10.58 9.16
N TYR A 409 -9.62 9.93 9.51
CA TYR A 409 -9.06 9.94 10.87
C TYR A 409 -7.89 10.91 11.02
N SER A 410 -7.25 11.36 9.92
CA SER A 410 -6.00 12.11 10.04
C SER A 410 -6.23 13.47 10.70
N ASN A 411 -5.46 13.76 11.75
CA ASN A 411 -5.40 15.12 12.27
C ASN A 411 -4.84 16.07 11.20
N TYR A 412 -5.26 17.33 11.29
CA TYR A 412 -4.98 18.40 10.34
C TYR A 412 -4.55 19.67 11.07
N GLY A 413 -4.45 20.80 10.38
CA GLY A 413 -4.13 22.09 10.97
C GLY A 413 -2.73 22.59 10.66
N ASP A 414 -2.37 23.69 11.29
CA ASP A 414 -1.11 24.40 11.05
C ASP A 414 0.15 23.56 11.34
N PRO A 415 0.17 22.63 12.32
CA PRO A 415 1.35 21.80 12.56
C PRO A 415 1.69 20.84 11.42
N VAL A 416 0.73 20.40 10.60
CA VAL A 416 0.99 19.39 9.56
C VAL A 416 1.84 19.98 8.42
N ASP A 417 3.02 19.40 8.17
CA ASP A 417 3.95 19.86 7.15
C ASP A 417 3.68 19.25 5.78
N VAL A 418 3.43 17.94 5.75
CA VAL A 418 3.26 17.13 4.55
C VAL A 418 2.31 15.96 4.79
N MET A 419 1.84 15.36 3.72
CA MET A 419 0.99 14.17 3.75
C MET A 419 1.75 12.96 3.19
N ALA A 420 1.41 11.77 3.65
CA ALA A 420 1.88 10.50 3.09
C ALA A 420 0.79 9.42 3.14
N PRO A 421 0.92 8.31 2.40
CA PRO A 421 -0.05 7.22 2.44
C PRO A 421 -0.15 6.64 3.85
N GLY A 422 -1.32 6.75 4.45
CA GLY A 422 -1.65 6.15 5.74
C GLY A 422 -2.67 5.03 5.65
N GLY A 423 -3.32 4.85 4.49
CA GLY A 423 -4.25 3.76 4.21
C GLY A 423 -5.66 3.96 4.76
N ASP A 424 -6.59 3.18 4.25
CA ASP A 424 -7.99 3.17 4.63
C ASP A 424 -8.53 1.74 4.53
N MET A 425 -8.63 1.08 5.68
CA MET A 425 -9.10 -0.30 5.82
C MET A 425 -10.60 -0.43 5.53
N THR A 426 -11.31 0.68 5.27
CA THR A 426 -12.75 0.68 5.01
C THR A 426 -13.09 0.61 3.52
N VAL A 427 -12.09 0.67 2.64
CA VAL A 427 -12.29 0.69 1.19
C VAL A 427 -11.27 -0.21 0.48
N ASP A 428 -11.64 -0.73 -0.67
CA ASP A 428 -10.79 -1.42 -1.64
C ASP A 428 -11.00 -0.68 -2.97
N LEU A 429 -10.20 0.37 -3.22
CA LEU A 429 -10.38 1.26 -4.38
C LEU A 429 -9.59 0.79 -5.60
N ASP A 430 -8.63 -0.11 -5.48
CA ASP A 430 -7.95 -0.73 -6.63
C ASP A 430 -8.54 -2.09 -7.03
N GLY A 431 -9.42 -2.66 -6.23
CA GLY A 431 -10.20 -3.87 -6.52
C GLY A 431 -9.39 -5.15 -6.43
N ASP A 432 -8.27 -5.14 -5.71
CA ASP A 432 -7.37 -6.28 -5.60
C ASP A 432 -7.87 -7.36 -4.62
N GLY A 433 -8.96 -7.08 -3.90
CA GLY A 433 -9.58 -7.99 -2.93
C GLY A 433 -9.06 -7.83 -1.50
N TYR A 434 -8.22 -6.83 -1.25
CA TYR A 434 -7.75 -6.43 0.07
C TYR A 434 -8.16 -4.98 0.36
N PRO A 435 -8.33 -4.60 1.65
CA PRO A 435 -8.50 -3.18 1.99
C PRO A 435 -7.26 -2.36 1.60
N ASP A 436 -7.47 -1.08 1.27
CA ASP A 436 -6.43 -0.10 0.91
C ASP A 436 -5.59 0.33 2.14
N GLY A 437 -5.18 -0.60 3.00
CA GLY A 437 -4.26 -0.36 4.11
C GLY A 437 -2.80 -0.28 3.64
N VAL A 438 -1.91 0.12 4.53
CA VAL A 438 -0.46 0.05 4.28
C VAL A 438 0.03 -1.34 4.65
N LEU A 439 0.51 -2.10 3.66
CA LEU A 439 1.08 -3.42 3.87
C LEU A 439 2.54 -3.32 4.32
N SER A 440 2.86 -3.96 5.44
CA SER A 440 4.23 -4.04 5.96
C SER A 440 4.44 -5.32 6.79
N THR A 441 5.67 -5.49 7.27
CA THR A 441 6.06 -6.59 8.16
C THR A 441 5.27 -6.57 9.46
N TYR A 442 4.88 -7.73 9.95
CA TYR A 442 4.08 -7.91 11.14
C TYR A 442 4.44 -9.23 11.83
N VAL A 443 3.68 -9.60 12.86
CA VAL A 443 3.83 -10.87 13.57
C VAL A 443 2.47 -11.44 13.87
N ASP A 444 2.29 -12.74 13.62
CA ASP A 444 1.09 -13.44 14.06
C ASP A 444 1.01 -13.43 15.60
N ALA A 445 -0.07 -12.85 16.14
CA ALA A 445 -0.19 -12.63 17.58
C ALA A 445 -0.34 -13.90 18.41
N SER A 446 -0.76 -15.01 17.78
CA SER A 446 -0.95 -16.28 18.47
C SER A 446 0.34 -17.08 18.59
N SER A 447 1.14 -17.13 17.52
CA SER A 447 2.34 -17.95 17.41
C SER A 447 3.62 -17.14 17.60
N GLY A 448 3.57 -15.82 17.44
CA GLY A 448 4.73 -14.96 17.46
C GLY A 448 5.62 -15.09 16.21
N SER A 449 5.11 -15.73 15.15
CA SER A 449 5.86 -15.98 13.92
C SER A 449 5.81 -14.76 12.98
N PRO A 450 6.85 -14.53 12.16
CA PRO A 450 6.85 -13.47 11.15
C PRO A 450 5.63 -13.55 10.24
N ASN A 451 4.99 -12.41 10.00
CA ASN A 451 3.82 -12.26 9.14
C ASN A 451 3.85 -10.88 8.43
N TYR A 452 2.83 -10.54 7.66
CA TYR A 452 2.62 -9.21 7.08
C TYR A 452 1.19 -8.78 7.40
N GLU A 453 0.92 -7.49 7.53
CA GLU A 453 -0.43 -7.00 7.86
C GLU A 453 -0.72 -5.65 7.21
N PHE A 454 -1.98 -5.46 6.80
CA PHE A 454 -2.47 -4.14 6.38
C PHE A 454 -2.88 -3.35 7.63
N LEU A 455 -2.29 -2.17 7.83
CA LEU A 455 -2.69 -1.24 8.88
C LEU A 455 -3.03 0.13 8.30
N GLN A 456 -3.86 0.90 9.02
CA GLN A 456 -4.12 2.30 8.71
C GLN A 456 -3.66 3.23 9.84
N GLY A 457 -3.32 4.47 9.50
CA GLY A 457 -3.04 5.52 10.47
C GLY A 457 -2.00 6.54 9.97
N THR A 458 -1.95 7.69 10.63
CA THR A 458 -0.81 8.62 10.51
C THR A 458 0.49 7.96 10.97
N SER A 459 0.40 6.94 11.83
CA SER A 459 1.49 6.04 12.19
C SER A 459 2.08 5.25 11.02
N MET A 460 1.31 5.00 9.96
CA MET A 460 1.77 4.35 8.72
C MET A 460 2.22 5.38 7.67
N ALA A 461 1.69 6.60 7.71
CA ALA A 461 2.16 7.71 6.88
C ALA A 461 3.56 8.22 7.29
N THR A 462 3.81 8.36 8.58
CA THR A 462 5.07 8.85 9.17
C THR A 462 6.31 8.05 8.72
N PRO A 463 6.33 6.70 8.74
CA PRO A 463 7.49 5.92 8.31
C PRO A 463 7.79 6.06 6.83
N HIS A 464 6.79 6.35 5.99
CA HIS A 464 7.06 6.69 4.60
C HIS A 464 7.92 7.95 4.49
N VAL A 465 7.57 9.02 5.21
CA VAL A 465 8.33 10.27 5.21
C VAL A 465 9.71 10.07 5.84
N SER A 466 9.81 9.32 6.95
CA SER A 466 11.09 8.95 7.57
C SER A 466 12.01 8.23 6.58
N GLY A 467 11.48 7.29 5.80
CA GLY A 467 12.22 6.62 4.72
C GLY A 467 12.67 7.59 3.63
N VAL A 468 11.81 8.51 3.18
CA VAL A 468 12.16 9.52 2.17
C VAL A 468 13.27 10.46 2.68
N VAL A 469 13.19 10.93 3.93
CA VAL A 469 14.25 11.73 4.56
C VAL A 469 15.55 10.93 4.64
N ALA A 470 15.49 9.63 4.90
CA ALA A 470 16.68 8.77 4.92
C ALA A 470 17.29 8.60 3.50
N LEU A 471 16.47 8.52 2.45
CA LEU A 471 16.95 8.57 1.06
C LEU A 471 17.60 9.92 0.73
N MET A 472 17.02 11.04 1.17
CA MET A 472 17.60 12.37 1.02
C MET A 472 18.95 12.48 1.74
N ALA A 473 19.04 12.00 2.98
CA ALA A 473 20.28 11.96 3.74
C ALA A 473 21.33 11.01 3.12
N SER A 474 20.90 10.00 2.37
CA SER A 474 21.82 9.10 1.66
C SER A 474 22.51 9.76 0.46
N VAL A 475 21.90 10.78 -0.15
CA VAL A 475 22.52 11.57 -1.23
C VAL A 475 23.13 12.88 -0.75
N ASP A 476 22.67 13.42 0.37
CA ASP A 476 23.26 14.57 1.08
C ASP A 476 23.35 14.26 2.59
N PRO A 477 24.43 13.61 3.06
CA PRO A 477 24.61 13.29 4.48
C PRO A 477 24.64 14.51 5.41
N THR A 478 24.86 15.70 4.86
CA THR A 478 24.93 16.96 5.62
C THR A 478 23.58 17.66 5.75
N ILE A 479 22.52 17.10 5.18
CA ILE A 479 21.18 17.70 5.20
C ILE A 479 20.72 17.95 6.64
N THR A 480 20.23 19.16 6.91
CA THR A 480 19.69 19.56 8.22
C THR A 480 18.19 19.33 8.27
N ALA A 481 17.59 19.28 9.47
CA ALA A 481 16.15 19.13 9.64
C ALA A 481 15.36 20.18 8.85
N SER A 482 15.69 21.48 9.02
CA SER A 482 15.03 22.58 8.31
C SER A 482 15.20 22.49 6.77
N LYS A 483 16.36 22.03 6.27
CA LYS A 483 16.54 21.84 4.83
C LYS A 483 15.72 20.66 4.32
N ALA A 484 15.64 19.57 5.06
CA ALA A 484 14.82 18.40 4.69
C ALA A 484 13.33 18.76 4.65
N GLU A 485 12.81 19.38 5.72
CA GLU A 485 11.43 19.88 5.79
C GLU A 485 11.12 20.84 4.63
N GLY A 486 11.97 21.84 4.40
CA GLY A 486 11.79 22.82 3.32
C GLY A 486 11.79 22.17 1.94
N LEU A 487 12.66 21.17 1.70
CA LEU A 487 12.67 20.43 0.45
C LEU A 487 11.39 19.61 0.28
N LEU A 488 11.01 18.80 1.28
CA LEU A 488 9.77 18.01 1.27
C LEU A 488 8.56 18.88 0.95
N ARG A 489 8.41 20.02 1.65
CA ARG A 489 7.29 20.94 1.45
C ARG A 489 7.32 21.61 0.08
N SER A 490 8.50 21.99 -0.42
CA SER A 490 8.62 22.65 -1.72
C SER A 490 8.37 21.71 -2.90
N THR A 491 8.63 20.41 -2.73
CA THR A 491 8.50 19.39 -3.76
C THR A 491 7.21 18.57 -3.63
N ALA A 492 6.48 18.72 -2.52
CA ALA A 492 5.23 18.02 -2.29
C ALA A 492 4.20 18.28 -3.39
N ASN A 493 3.44 17.26 -3.69
CA ASN A 493 2.31 17.29 -4.59
C ASN A 493 1.10 17.96 -3.90
N PRO A 494 0.69 19.16 -4.35
CA PRO A 494 -0.36 19.91 -3.67
C PRO A 494 -1.76 19.32 -3.88
N ALA A 495 -1.92 18.28 -4.71
CA ALA A 495 -3.22 17.65 -4.95
C ALA A 495 -3.85 17.04 -3.68
N SER A 496 -3.03 16.70 -2.69
CA SER A 496 -3.47 16.14 -1.40
C SER A 496 -3.67 17.20 -0.31
N LYS A 497 -3.64 18.49 -0.65
CA LYS A 497 -3.99 19.55 0.30
C LYS A 497 -5.48 19.50 0.63
N CYS A 498 -5.80 19.80 1.88
CA CYS A 498 -7.16 19.98 2.37
C CYS A 498 -7.37 21.41 2.86
N GLN A 499 -8.64 21.82 2.96
CA GLN A 499 -9.02 23.17 3.36
C GLN A 499 -8.76 23.49 4.84
N TRP A 500 -8.56 22.47 5.67
CA TRP A 500 -8.39 22.60 7.12
C TRP A 500 -6.93 22.52 7.59
N GLY A 501 -5.97 22.36 6.66
CA GLY A 501 -4.54 22.31 6.96
C GLY A 501 -3.94 20.90 6.80
N CYS A 502 -3.55 20.55 5.57
CA CYS A 502 -2.86 19.28 5.26
C CYS A 502 -1.45 19.56 4.73
N GLY A 503 -0.80 20.57 5.30
CA GLY A 503 0.54 21.03 4.92
C GLY A 503 0.71 21.34 3.44
N ALA A 504 1.87 20.96 2.91
CA ALA A 504 2.24 21.18 1.51
C ALA A 504 1.59 20.17 0.54
N GLY A 505 0.93 19.14 1.05
CA GLY A 505 0.38 18.02 0.28
C GLY A 505 1.27 16.77 0.34
N MET A 506 1.03 15.81 -0.56
CA MET A 506 1.66 14.49 -0.57
C MET A 506 3.16 14.58 -0.88
N VAL A 507 4.00 13.86 -0.14
CA VAL A 507 5.44 13.78 -0.43
C VAL A 507 5.71 13.17 -1.82
N ASP A 508 6.59 13.81 -2.60
CA ASP A 508 7.17 13.24 -3.82
C ASP A 508 8.64 12.88 -3.57
N SER A 509 8.92 11.59 -3.43
CA SER A 509 10.22 11.04 -3.07
C SER A 509 11.28 11.36 -4.11
N TYR A 510 10.96 11.25 -5.40
CA TYR A 510 11.92 11.50 -6.47
C TYR A 510 12.32 12.97 -6.52
N GLN A 511 11.35 13.89 -6.41
CA GLN A 511 11.63 15.32 -6.43
C GLN A 511 12.40 15.75 -5.18
N ALA A 512 12.02 15.25 -4.00
CA ALA A 512 12.71 15.55 -2.75
C ALA A 512 14.18 15.07 -2.76
N VAL A 513 14.42 13.82 -3.18
CA VAL A 513 15.77 13.23 -3.28
C VAL A 513 16.59 13.90 -4.37
N SER A 514 16.00 14.22 -5.53
CA SER A 514 16.67 14.96 -6.60
C SER A 514 17.12 16.34 -6.15
N ALA A 515 16.25 17.07 -5.44
CA ALA A 515 16.54 18.38 -4.91
C ALA A 515 17.63 18.32 -3.81
N ALA A 516 17.59 17.30 -2.94
CA ALA A 516 18.63 17.06 -1.94
C ALA A 516 20.00 16.81 -2.59
N LYS A 517 20.04 16.08 -3.70
CA LYS A 517 21.25 15.83 -4.51
C LYS A 517 21.80 17.10 -5.21
N GLY A 518 21.06 18.21 -5.21
CA GLY A 518 21.43 19.45 -5.89
C GLY A 518 21.12 19.47 -7.38
N ALA A 519 20.27 18.55 -7.87
CA ALA A 519 19.76 18.62 -9.23
C ALA A 519 18.63 19.66 -9.30
N SER A 520 18.70 20.58 -10.26
CA SER A 520 17.59 21.49 -10.54
C SER A 520 16.37 20.68 -10.97
N SER A 521 15.24 20.85 -10.28
CA SER A 521 13.94 20.31 -10.65
C SER A 521 13.66 20.63 -12.13
N GLY A 522 13.49 19.61 -12.98
CA GLY A 522 12.96 19.81 -14.34
C GLY A 522 13.84 19.43 -15.54
N SER A 523 14.95 18.70 -15.36
CA SER A 523 15.70 18.16 -16.51
C SER A 523 15.20 16.76 -16.89
N GLY A 524 14.28 16.65 -17.87
CA GLY A 524 13.86 15.35 -18.42
C GLY A 524 12.57 15.43 -19.23
N ALA A 525 12.36 14.46 -20.13
CA ALA A 525 11.08 14.34 -20.84
C ALA A 525 9.92 14.15 -19.84
N ALA A 526 8.69 14.46 -20.25
CA ALA A 526 7.50 14.17 -19.45
C ALA A 526 7.45 12.65 -19.13
N LYS A 527 6.92 12.29 -17.96
CA LYS A 527 6.74 10.89 -17.56
C LYS A 527 5.39 10.70 -16.92
N LEU A 528 4.60 9.77 -17.45
CA LEU A 528 3.30 9.41 -16.93
C LEU A 528 3.45 8.34 -15.84
N GLN A 529 2.89 8.62 -14.67
CA GLN A 529 2.70 7.64 -13.61
C GLN A 529 1.23 7.65 -13.15
N VAL A 530 0.71 6.48 -12.80
CA VAL A 530 -0.61 6.29 -12.18
C VAL A 530 -0.46 5.76 -10.76
N ALA A 531 -1.44 6.04 -9.90
CA ALA A 531 -1.49 5.51 -8.54
C ALA A 531 -1.65 3.98 -8.51
N SER A 532 -2.50 3.44 -9.40
CA SER A 532 -2.70 2.00 -9.57
C SER A 532 -2.97 1.67 -11.05
N THR A 533 -2.67 0.44 -11.45
CA THR A 533 -3.04 -0.13 -12.76
C THR A 533 -4.39 -0.84 -12.74
N SER A 534 -5.07 -0.87 -11.60
CA SER A 534 -6.47 -1.27 -11.46
C SER A 534 -7.24 -0.20 -10.69
N LEU A 535 -8.55 -0.16 -10.89
CA LEU A 535 -9.47 0.82 -10.31
C LEU A 535 -10.82 0.15 -10.07
N ALA A 536 -11.20 0.00 -8.81
CA ALA A 536 -12.54 -0.43 -8.44
C ALA A 536 -13.55 0.70 -8.70
N LEU A 537 -14.58 0.37 -9.45
CA LEU A 537 -15.68 1.27 -9.75
C LEU A 537 -16.85 0.98 -8.81
N LEU A 538 -17.31 2.04 -8.15
CA LEU A 538 -18.49 1.99 -7.31
C LEU A 538 -19.76 2.17 -8.15
N PRO A 539 -20.81 1.35 -7.97
CA PRO A 539 -22.06 1.49 -8.71
C PRO A 539 -22.66 2.90 -8.59
N ASN A 540 -22.87 3.57 -9.71
CA ASN A 540 -23.48 4.91 -9.79
C ASN A 540 -22.69 6.01 -9.06
N ALA A 541 -21.38 5.83 -8.90
CA ALA A 541 -20.48 6.80 -8.28
C ALA A 541 -19.23 7.06 -9.13
N ALA A 542 -18.50 8.13 -8.79
CA ALA A 542 -17.25 8.51 -9.45
C ALA A 542 -16.05 8.11 -8.60
N THR A 543 -15.13 7.35 -9.18
CA THR A 543 -13.83 6.99 -8.58
C THR A 543 -12.73 7.87 -9.19
N SER A 544 -11.79 8.33 -8.36
CA SER A 544 -10.66 9.16 -8.82
C SER A 544 -9.49 8.29 -9.26
N LEU A 545 -9.09 8.38 -10.53
CA LEU A 545 -7.83 7.84 -11.04
C LEU A 545 -6.74 8.91 -11.00
N LEU A 546 -5.83 8.84 -10.02
CA LEU A 546 -4.75 9.81 -9.87
C LEU A 546 -3.62 9.55 -10.87
N VAL A 547 -3.18 10.64 -11.50
CA VAL A 547 -2.13 10.67 -12.51
C VAL A 547 -1.10 11.72 -12.14
N THR A 548 0.17 11.39 -12.24
CA THR A 548 1.30 12.27 -11.87
C THR A 548 2.26 12.44 -13.02
N ASN A 549 2.72 13.68 -13.25
CA ASN A 549 3.85 13.97 -14.12
C ASN A 549 5.16 13.93 -13.33
N THR A 550 5.89 12.84 -13.45
CA THR A 550 7.18 12.66 -12.77
C THR A 550 8.37 13.15 -13.60
N GLY A 551 8.09 13.67 -14.80
CA GLY A 551 9.08 14.21 -15.73
C GLY A 551 9.35 15.70 -15.54
N GLY A 552 10.30 16.22 -16.30
CA GLY A 552 10.71 17.63 -16.26
C GLY A 552 9.97 18.55 -17.25
N GLN A 553 9.30 17.97 -18.25
CA GLN A 553 8.50 18.69 -19.23
C GLN A 553 7.01 18.53 -18.94
N ARG A 554 6.18 19.42 -19.47
CA ARG A 554 4.72 19.35 -19.34
C ARG A 554 4.18 18.05 -19.94
N LEU A 555 3.43 17.30 -19.14
CA LEU A 555 2.75 16.07 -19.54
C LEU A 555 1.34 16.40 -20.03
N THR A 556 0.97 15.89 -21.20
CA THR A 556 -0.40 15.96 -21.73
C THR A 556 -0.91 14.53 -21.85
N VAL A 557 -1.93 14.21 -21.05
CA VAL A 557 -2.53 12.88 -20.96
C VAL A 557 -3.91 12.94 -21.59
N SER A 558 -4.25 11.94 -22.39
CA SER A 558 -5.61 11.67 -22.87
C SER A 558 -6.06 10.31 -22.39
N ALA A 559 -7.25 10.25 -21.81
CA ALA A 559 -7.87 9.02 -21.34
C ALA A 559 -8.96 8.58 -22.32
N GLN A 560 -8.97 7.29 -22.66
CA GLN A 560 -10.02 6.66 -23.45
C GLN A 560 -10.50 5.39 -22.75
N VAL A 561 -11.81 5.14 -22.75
CA VAL A 561 -12.39 3.95 -22.13
C VAL A 561 -12.78 2.95 -23.20
N SER A 562 -12.39 1.68 -23.01
CA SER A 562 -12.72 0.54 -23.86
C SER A 562 -13.15 -0.66 -23.02
N GLY A 563 -13.71 -1.70 -23.66
CA GLY A 563 -14.16 -2.92 -22.97
C GLY A 563 -15.68 -3.02 -22.83
N ALA A 564 -16.14 -4.04 -22.11
CA ALA A 564 -17.53 -4.48 -22.12
C ALA A 564 -18.52 -3.43 -21.58
N ILE A 565 -18.10 -2.65 -20.59
CA ILE A 565 -18.93 -1.60 -19.97
C ILE A 565 -18.47 -0.18 -20.34
N ALA A 566 -17.67 -0.01 -21.40
CA ALA A 566 -17.13 1.31 -21.76
C ALA A 566 -18.21 2.37 -22.02
N SER A 567 -19.35 1.98 -22.61
CA SER A 567 -20.50 2.87 -22.85
C SER A 567 -21.20 3.34 -21.57
N ARG A 568 -20.88 2.72 -20.43
CA ARG A 568 -21.44 3.00 -19.10
C ARG A 568 -20.52 3.87 -18.26
N ILE A 569 -19.28 4.07 -18.70
CA ILE A 569 -18.26 4.80 -17.97
C ILE A 569 -18.10 6.20 -18.57
N ASN A 570 -18.17 7.22 -17.72
CA ASN A 570 -18.01 8.62 -18.09
C ASN A 570 -16.85 9.27 -17.33
N LEU A 571 -15.99 9.97 -18.06
CA LEU A 571 -14.93 10.80 -17.47
C LEU A 571 -15.51 12.20 -17.16
N THR A 572 -16.01 12.40 -15.94
CA THR A 572 -16.89 13.54 -15.61
C THR A 572 -16.17 14.88 -15.56
N ASN A 573 -14.85 14.89 -15.38
CA ASN A 573 -14.01 16.09 -15.44
C ASN A 573 -13.24 16.23 -16.76
N GLY A 574 -13.65 15.51 -17.80
CA GLY A 574 -13.05 15.54 -19.13
C GLY A 574 -12.07 14.40 -19.38
N SER A 575 -11.70 14.22 -20.65
CA SER A 575 -10.84 13.12 -21.12
C SER A 575 -9.39 13.51 -21.36
N SER A 576 -8.96 14.72 -20.96
CA SER A 576 -7.57 15.13 -21.05
C SER A 576 -7.13 15.98 -19.86
N LEU A 577 -5.87 15.79 -19.46
CA LEU A 577 -5.20 16.55 -18.42
C LEU A 577 -3.86 17.07 -18.94
N ALA A 578 -3.48 18.29 -18.54
CA ALA A 578 -2.18 18.87 -18.83
C ALA A 578 -1.48 19.24 -17.52
N LEU A 579 -0.46 18.46 -17.15
CA LEU A 579 0.23 18.52 -15.87
C LEU A 579 1.63 19.11 -16.06
N ASP A 580 1.93 20.20 -15.36
CA ASP A 580 3.31 20.70 -15.27
C ASP A 580 4.22 19.68 -14.56
N ALA A 581 5.53 19.88 -14.65
CA ALA A 581 6.51 19.01 -14.00
C ALA A 581 6.23 18.89 -12.50
N GLY A 582 6.20 17.65 -11.99
CA GLY A 582 5.91 17.35 -10.58
C GLY A 582 4.47 17.64 -10.15
N LYS A 583 3.53 17.85 -11.08
CA LYS A 583 2.11 18.04 -10.77
C LYS A 583 1.30 16.78 -11.03
N SER A 584 0.28 16.59 -10.20
CA SER A 584 -0.72 15.55 -10.40
C SER A 584 -2.08 16.14 -10.73
N GLY A 585 -2.91 15.31 -11.34
CA GLY A 585 -4.34 15.53 -11.52
C GLY A 585 -5.04 14.20 -11.52
N ALA A 586 -6.37 14.20 -11.44
CA ALA A 586 -7.14 12.97 -11.45
C ALA A 586 -8.14 12.97 -12.59
N PHE A 587 -8.39 11.81 -13.19
CA PHE A 587 -9.59 11.56 -13.98
C PHE A 587 -10.71 11.10 -13.05
N GLN A 588 -11.90 11.69 -13.16
CA GLN A 588 -13.08 11.25 -12.41
C GLN A 588 -13.84 10.24 -13.25
N VAL A 589 -13.71 8.96 -12.89
CA VAL A 589 -14.27 7.81 -13.62
C VAL A 589 -15.60 7.44 -12.98
N TYR A 590 -16.70 7.88 -13.58
CA TYR A 590 -18.07 7.56 -13.14
C TYR A 590 -18.60 6.35 -13.89
N VAL A 591 -19.32 5.44 -13.22
CA VAL A 591 -20.04 4.34 -13.89
C VAL A 591 -21.54 4.36 -13.62
N ASP A 592 -22.33 4.32 -14.68
CA ASP A 592 -23.78 4.08 -14.61
C ASP A 592 -24.04 2.57 -14.59
N ALA A 593 -24.30 2.04 -13.39
CA ALA A 593 -24.56 0.62 -13.17
C ALA A 593 -26.04 0.22 -13.35
N SER A 594 -26.92 1.15 -13.73
CA SER A 594 -28.37 0.91 -13.75
C SER A 594 -28.79 -0.21 -14.71
N GLY A 595 -29.44 -1.25 -14.19
CA GLY A 595 -29.92 -2.37 -15.01
C GLY A 595 -28.83 -3.26 -15.61
N LEU A 596 -27.58 -3.17 -15.14
CA LEU A 596 -26.61 -4.24 -15.35
C LEU A 596 -27.00 -5.46 -14.49
N ALA A 597 -26.79 -6.66 -15.03
CA ALA A 597 -27.03 -7.90 -14.31
C ALA A 597 -25.93 -8.13 -13.26
N GLU A 598 -26.14 -9.12 -12.38
CA GLU A 598 -25.14 -9.58 -11.43
C GLU A 598 -23.88 -10.08 -12.18
N GLY A 599 -22.70 -9.82 -11.62
CA GLY A 599 -21.42 -10.23 -12.19
C GLY A 599 -20.30 -9.19 -12.03
N GLU A 600 -19.08 -9.61 -12.37
CA GLU A 600 -17.93 -8.72 -12.50
C GLU A 600 -17.82 -8.23 -13.95
N TYR A 601 -17.63 -6.93 -14.09
CA TYR A 601 -17.50 -6.25 -15.36
C TYR A 601 -16.16 -5.54 -15.41
N THR A 602 -15.43 -5.75 -16.49
CA THR A 602 -14.16 -5.07 -16.72
C THR A 602 -14.24 -4.11 -17.90
N ALA A 603 -13.61 -2.96 -17.71
CA ALA A 603 -13.27 -2.01 -18.76
C ALA A 603 -11.79 -1.63 -18.63
N THR A 604 -11.28 -0.92 -19.62
CA THR A 604 -9.91 -0.43 -19.62
C THR A 604 -9.95 1.08 -19.84
N VAL A 605 -9.35 1.83 -18.91
CA VAL A 605 -9.04 3.25 -19.09
C VAL A 605 -7.61 3.32 -19.65
N SER A 606 -7.50 3.55 -20.95
CA SER A 606 -6.22 3.70 -21.65
C SER A 606 -5.75 5.15 -21.57
N LEU A 607 -4.66 5.39 -20.87
CA LEU A 607 -3.99 6.68 -20.77
C LEU A 607 -2.88 6.76 -21.81
N THR A 608 -2.99 7.69 -22.75
CA THR A 608 -1.96 7.99 -23.75
C THR A 608 -1.36 9.35 -23.48
N SER A 609 -0.03 9.48 -23.53
CA SER A 609 0.63 10.76 -23.26
C SER A 609 1.95 10.94 -23.98
N ASN A 610 2.50 12.16 -23.94
CA ASN A 610 3.88 12.44 -24.35
C ASN A 610 4.94 11.95 -23.34
N GLY A 611 4.54 11.26 -22.27
CA GLY A 611 5.42 10.70 -21.25
C GLY A 611 5.23 9.20 -20.99
N GLY A 612 4.59 8.48 -21.91
CA GLY A 612 4.31 7.05 -21.80
C GLY A 612 2.81 6.73 -21.87
N ASN A 613 2.49 5.45 -22.00
CA ASN A 613 1.11 4.97 -22.05
C ASN A 613 0.90 3.97 -20.91
N VAL A 614 -0.27 4.02 -20.29
CA VAL A 614 -0.66 3.12 -19.20
C VAL A 614 -2.10 2.68 -19.41
N ASN A 615 -2.38 1.39 -19.24
CA ASN A 615 -3.73 0.87 -19.22
C ASN A 615 -4.11 0.59 -17.78
N VAL A 616 -5.25 1.12 -17.35
CA VAL A 616 -5.81 0.89 -16.02
C VAL A 616 -7.06 0.02 -16.18
N ALA A 617 -7.09 -1.14 -15.53
CA ALA A 617 -8.27 -1.99 -15.49
C ALA A 617 -9.33 -1.35 -14.58
N ALA A 618 -10.51 -1.04 -15.12
CA ALA A 618 -11.62 -0.52 -14.35
C ALA A 618 -12.60 -1.66 -14.08
N ILE A 619 -12.78 -2.03 -12.82
CA ILE A 619 -13.50 -3.23 -12.40
C ILE A 619 -14.76 -2.81 -11.65
N LEU A 620 -15.93 -3.19 -12.17
CA LEU A 620 -17.23 -3.00 -11.51
C LEU A 620 -17.77 -4.36 -11.08
N ARG A 621 -18.03 -4.55 -9.79
CA ARG A 621 -18.70 -5.75 -9.28
C ARG A 621 -20.15 -5.44 -8.93
N ILE A 622 -21.07 -6.24 -9.46
CA ILE A 622 -22.49 -6.21 -9.10
C ILE A 622 -22.80 -7.54 -8.42
N ALA A 623 -22.88 -7.50 -7.09
CA ALA A 623 -23.13 -8.69 -6.27
C ALA A 623 -24.57 -9.22 -6.45
N PRO A 624 -24.79 -10.54 -6.33
CA PRO A 624 -26.11 -11.10 -6.41
C PRO A 624 -26.99 -10.75 -5.22
N VAL A 625 -28.28 -10.55 -5.48
CA VAL A 625 -29.29 -10.28 -4.44
C VAL A 625 -29.38 -11.45 -3.44
N ALA A 626 -28.91 -12.64 -3.82
CA ALA A 626 -28.87 -13.84 -2.98
C ALA A 626 -27.65 -13.94 -2.04
N GLU A 627 -26.55 -13.20 -2.31
CA GLU A 627 -25.42 -13.06 -1.37
C GLU A 627 -25.47 -11.76 -0.55
N ALA A 628 -26.39 -10.86 -0.91
CA ALA A 628 -26.86 -9.84 -0.01
C ALA A 628 -27.64 -10.55 1.12
N ARG A 629 -26.92 -11.17 2.07
CA ARG A 629 -27.52 -11.55 3.35
C ARG A 629 -28.14 -10.28 3.92
N ALA A 630 -29.37 -10.41 4.39
CA ALA A 630 -30.02 -9.30 5.05
C ALA A 630 -29.15 -8.97 6.28
N ALA A 631 -28.62 -7.76 6.32
CA ALA A 631 -27.97 -7.25 7.51
C ALA A 631 -29.06 -6.89 8.54
N LEU A 632 -28.85 -7.23 9.80
CA LEU A 632 -29.68 -6.73 10.88
C LEU A 632 -29.27 -5.30 11.17
N VAL A 633 -30.22 -4.36 11.07
CA VAL A 633 -30.01 -2.93 11.37
C VAL A 633 -30.71 -2.62 12.68
N ALA A 634 -30.01 -2.00 13.62
CA ALA A 634 -30.53 -1.68 14.94
C ALA A 634 -30.31 -0.20 15.31
N ALA A 635 -31.30 0.38 15.97
CA ALA A 635 -31.22 1.70 16.60
C ALA A 635 -30.92 1.54 18.10
N LEU A 636 -29.78 2.07 18.55
CA LEU A 636 -29.28 1.93 19.92
C LEU A 636 -29.39 3.23 20.72
N PHE A 637 -29.73 3.12 22.00
CA PHE A 637 -29.68 4.21 22.99
C PHE A 637 -29.16 3.65 24.33
N GLN A 638 -28.75 4.52 25.25
CA GLN A 638 -28.28 4.13 26.57
C GLN A 638 -29.35 4.43 27.63
N ASP A 639 -29.63 3.45 28.49
CA ASP A 639 -30.54 3.65 29.62
C ASP A 639 -29.86 4.41 30.78
N PRO A 640 -30.60 4.85 31.83
CA PRO A 640 -30.01 5.59 32.94
C PRO A 640 -28.96 4.82 33.75
N SER A 641 -28.85 3.51 33.57
CA SER A 641 -27.83 2.67 34.22
C SER A 641 -26.53 2.58 33.42
N GLY A 642 -26.50 3.18 32.23
CA GLY A 642 -25.36 3.09 31.32
C GLY A 642 -25.39 1.84 30.43
N ALA A 643 -26.48 1.06 30.46
CA ALA A 643 -26.61 -0.12 29.61
C ALA A 643 -27.18 0.25 28.24
N TRP A 644 -26.62 -0.33 27.18
CA TRP A 644 -27.12 -0.17 25.82
C TRP A 644 -28.42 -0.95 25.61
N GLN A 645 -29.39 -0.29 24.99
CA GLN A 645 -30.71 -0.80 24.69
C GLN A 645 -31.02 -0.61 23.20
N VAL A 646 -31.76 -1.57 22.63
CA VAL A 646 -32.24 -1.51 21.25
C VAL A 646 -33.64 -0.87 21.25
N ALA A 647 -33.80 0.26 20.57
CA ALA A 647 -35.08 0.93 20.41
C ALA A 647 -35.98 0.24 19.38
N ASP A 648 -35.39 -0.15 18.25
CA ASP A 648 -36.01 -0.99 17.23
C ASP A 648 -34.90 -1.63 16.40
N ALA A 649 -35.19 -2.78 15.78
CA ALA A 649 -34.28 -3.44 14.86
C ALA A 649 -35.06 -4.14 13.74
N ALA A 650 -34.49 -4.13 12.54
CA ALA A 650 -35.08 -4.74 11.37
C ALA A 650 -34.00 -5.31 10.47
N MET A 651 -34.33 -6.41 9.80
CA MET A 651 -33.51 -6.90 8.70
C MET A 651 -33.63 -5.91 7.54
N SER A 652 -32.50 -5.59 6.91
CA SER A 652 -32.50 -4.97 5.58
C SER A 652 -33.17 -5.89 4.56
N ASP A 653 -33.63 -5.31 3.46
CA ASP A 653 -34.26 -6.00 2.35
C ASP A 653 -33.25 -6.06 1.19
N PRO A 654 -32.53 -7.18 1.04
CA PRO A 654 -31.59 -7.42 -0.05
C PRO A 654 -32.20 -7.16 -1.42
N SER A 655 -33.49 -7.45 -1.60
CA SER A 655 -34.22 -7.27 -2.86
C SER A 655 -34.48 -5.80 -3.23
N LYS A 656 -34.16 -4.88 -2.32
CA LYS A 656 -34.32 -3.43 -2.49
C LYS A 656 -33.04 -2.68 -2.14
N SER A 657 -31.88 -3.13 -2.65
CA SER A 657 -30.58 -2.49 -2.37
C SER A 657 -30.27 -2.41 -0.87
N GLN A 658 -30.52 -3.50 -0.14
CA GLN A 658 -30.37 -3.56 1.32
C GLN A 658 -31.15 -2.46 2.06
N ALA A 659 -32.34 -2.11 1.56
CA ALA A 659 -33.16 -1.08 2.17
C ALA A 659 -33.68 -1.53 3.54
N TRP A 660 -33.64 -0.66 4.53
CA TRP A 660 -34.12 -0.94 5.88
C TRP A 660 -35.02 0.19 6.36
N SER A 661 -35.88 -0.13 7.33
CA SER A 661 -36.75 0.85 7.98
C SER A 661 -37.00 0.46 9.44
N LEU A 662 -36.82 1.43 10.33
CA LEU A 662 -37.04 1.28 11.78
C LEU A 662 -38.13 2.25 12.24
N SER A 663 -38.92 1.83 13.23
CA SER A 663 -39.98 2.61 13.87
C SER A 663 -39.64 2.85 15.35
N VAL A 664 -38.82 3.87 15.57
CA VAL A 664 -38.32 4.27 16.88
C VAL A 664 -39.23 5.33 17.53
N PRO A 665 -39.29 5.42 18.87
CA PRO A 665 -39.84 6.59 19.55
C PRO A 665 -39.11 7.89 19.15
N ALA A 666 -39.68 9.05 19.49
CA ALA A 666 -38.93 10.30 19.39
C ALA A 666 -37.71 10.26 20.32
N GLY A 667 -36.53 10.57 19.79
CA GLY A 667 -35.27 10.41 20.50
C GLY A 667 -34.05 10.50 19.58
N SER A 668 -32.87 10.29 20.16
CA SER A 668 -31.61 10.15 19.43
C SER A 668 -31.19 8.69 19.43
N TYR A 669 -30.59 8.21 18.35
CA TYR A 669 -30.19 6.80 18.23
C TYR A 669 -28.89 6.65 17.44
N PHE A 670 -28.01 5.75 17.86
CA PHE A 670 -26.97 5.23 16.97
C PHE A 670 -27.55 4.16 16.07
N LEU A 671 -27.06 4.09 14.83
CA LEU A 671 -27.46 3.05 13.88
C LEU A 671 -26.27 2.15 13.59
N ILE A 672 -26.47 0.86 13.78
CA ILE A 672 -25.50 -0.20 13.51
C ILE A 672 -26.14 -1.21 12.54
N ALA A 673 -25.33 -1.80 11.68
CA ALA A 673 -25.71 -2.92 10.83
C ALA A 673 -24.64 -4.02 10.89
N TRP A 674 -25.08 -5.28 10.87
CA TRP A 674 -24.16 -6.42 10.76
C TRP A 674 -24.77 -7.53 9.93
N VAL A 675 -23.91 -8.33 9.32
CA VAL A 675 -24.30 -9.52 8.57
C VAL A 675 -23.90 -10.74 9.39
N ASP A 676 -24.89 -11.44 9.91
CA ASP A 676 -24.71 -12.80 10.44
C ASP A 676 -24.39 -13.71 9.26
N THR A 677 -23.14 -14.14 9.15
CA THR A 677 -22.60 -14.93 8.02
C THR A 677 -22.66 -16.43 8.26
N ASN A 678 -22.74 -16.85 9.53
CA ASN A 678 -22.72 -18.25 9.92
C ASN A 678 -24.09 -18.77 10.44
N ASP A 679 -25.12 -17.92 10.46
CA ASP A 679 -26.49 -18.17 10.89
C ASP A 679 -26.60 -18.68 12.35
N ASP A 680 -25.63 -18.36 13.20
CA ASP A 680 -25.63 -18.75 14.61
C ASP A 680 -26.41 -17.77 15.50
N GLY A 681 -26.80 -16.62 14.95
CA GLY A 681 -27.56 -15.57 15.64
C GLY A 681 -26.73 -14.71 16.60
N GLU A 682 -25.41 -14.85 16.59
CA GLU A 682 -24.43 -14.05 17.34
C GLU A 682 -23.64 -13.14 16.38
N VAL A 683 -22.68 -12.36 16.90
CA VAL A 683 -21.73 -11.57 16.09
C VAL A 683 -20.31 -12.09 16.35
N GLY A 684 -19.67 -12.65 15.32
CA GLY A 684 -18.27 -13.15 15.35
C GLY A 684 -17.20 -12.10 15.00
N ASP A 685 -15.93 -12.40 15.25
CA ASP A 685 -14.77 -11.51 14.99
C ASP A 685 -14.49 -11.34 13.47
N ASP A 686 -15.07 -12.22 12.67
CA ASP A 686 -14.92 -12.42 11.24
C ASP A 686 -16.17 -11.98 10.45
N GLU A 687 -17.18 -11.44 11.14
CA GLU A 687 -18.44 -11.05 10.55
C GLU A 687 -18.48 -9.57 10.13
N PRO A 688 -19.07 -9.23 8.96
CA PRO A 688 -19.16 -7.86 8.51
C PRO A 688 -20.01 -6.97 9.42
N VAL A 689 -19.43 -5.87 9.90
CA VAL A 689 -20.09 -4.86 10.75
C VAL A 689 -19.96 -3.47 10.13
N GLY A 690 -20.94 -2.60 10.39
CA GLY A 690 -20.95 -1.21 9.96
C GLY A 690 -21.76 -0.31 10.88
N PHE A 691 -21.40 0.96 10.96
CA PHE A 691 -22.14 2.00 11.69
C PHE A 691 -22.50 3.13 10.74
N TYR A 692 -23.63 3.78 11.00
CA TYR A 692 -24.02 4.96 10.24
C TYR A 692 -23.03 6.12 10.47
N GLU A 693 -22.56 6.71 9.37
CA GLU A 693 -21.42 7.64 9.24
C GLU A 693 -20.03 6.99 9.46
N SER A 694 -19.75 6.33 10.58
CA SER A 694 -18.48 5.60 10.79
C SER A 694 -18.51 4.68 12.03
N MET A 695 -17.74 3.59 11.98
CA MET A 695 -17.52 2.67 13.12
C MET A 695 -16.63 3.28 14.22
N GLU A 696 -15.78 4.23 13.85
CA GLU A 696 -14.84 4.90 14.76
C GLU A 696 -15.45 6.18 15.36
N ASN A 697 -16.44 6.79 14.70
CA ASN A 697 -17.18 7.95 15.18
C ASN A 697 -18.68 7.85 14.83
N PRO A 698 -19.45 7.03 15.57
CA PRO A 698 -20.88 6.88 15.30
C PRO A 698 -21.58 8.22 15.59
N VAL A 699 -22.37 8.71 14.64
CA VAL A 699 -23.15 9.96 14.79
C VAL A 699 -24.60 9.60 15.13
N PRO A 700 -25.19 10.17 16.19
CA PRO A 700 -26.55 9.81 16.56
C PRO A 700 -27.56 10.52 15.64
N VAL A 701 -28.56 9.77 15.21
CA VAL A 701 -29.68 10.27 14.42
C VAL A 701 -30.81 10.68 15.37
N THR A 702 -31.03 11.99 15.50
CA THR A 702 -32.17 12.54 16.26
C THR A 702 -33.43 12.63 15.41
N VAL A 703 -34.56 12.23 15.96
CA VAL A 703 -35.89 12.31 15.34
C VAL A 703 -36.97 12.72 16.32
N THR A 704 -37.96 13.45 15.80
CA THR A 704 -39.17 13.89 16.52
C THR A 704 -40.39 13.04 16.16
N ALA A 705 -41.44 13.09 16.99
CA ALA A 705 -42.64 12.27 16.79
C ALA A 705 -43.33 12.60 15.45
N GLY A 706 -43.58 11.57 14.63
CA GLY A 706 -44.17 11.70 13.28
C GLY A 706 -43.18 12.09 12.18
N GLU A 707 -41.89 12.27 12.49
CA GLU A 707 -40.84 12.55 11.52
C GLU A 707 -40.43 11.28 10.75
N ALA A 708 -40.19 11.43 9.45
CA ALA A 708 -39.61 10.40 8.61
C ALA A 708 -38.24 10.87 8.10
N ARG A 709 -37.18 10.25 8.59
CA ARG A 709 -35.80 10.55 8.18
C ARG A 709 -35.30 9.43 7.27
N THR A 710 -35.03 9.80 6.02
CA THR A 710 -34.76 8.86 4.92
C THR A 710 -33.39 9.13 4.30
N GLY A 711 -32.81 8.16 3.59
CA GLY A 711 -31.52 8.32 2.89
C GLY A 711 -30.28 8.00 3.75
N LEU A 712 -30.48 7.36 4.90
CA LEU A 712 -29.41 7.01 5.84
C LEU A 712 -28.60 5.82 5.31
N THR A 713 -27.63 6.07 4.43
CA THR A 713 -26.86 5.00 3.75
C THR A 713 -25.47 4.83 4.36
N PHE A 714 -25.06 3.59 4.63
CA PHE A 714 -23.74 3.28 5.19
C PHE A 714 -23.26 1.87 4.83
N ALA A 715 -21.96 1.61 4.95
CA ALA A 715 -21.32 0.37 4.50
C ALA A 715 -21.17 -0.67 5.63
N VAL A 716 -21.15 -1.94 5.26
CA VAL A 716 -20.90 -3.11 6.13
C VAL A 716 -19.79 -3.93 5.47
N LEU A 717 -18.65 -4.06 6.15
CA LEU A 717 -17.38 -4.47 5.54
C LEU A 717 -16.79 -5.73 6.22
N PRO A 718 -16.17 -6.65 5.46
CA PRO A 718 -15.52 -7.84 6.01
C PRO A 718 -14.22 -7.47 6.73
N GLN A 719 -13.93 -8.20 7.82
CA GLN A 719 -12.63 -8.14 8.47
C GLN A 719 -11.72 -9.19 7.80
N ARG A 720 -10.63 -8.81 7.12
CA ARG A 720 -9.59 -9.75 6.68
C ARG A 720 -8.23 -9.29 7.22
N SER A 721 -7.58 -10.16 7.99
CA SER A 721 -6.17 -10.06 8.34
C SER A 721 -5.32 -10.72 7.25
N VAL A 722 -4.17 -10.12 6.95
CA VAL A 722 -3.12 -10.79 6.16
C VAL A 722 -2.43 -11.76 7.10
N GLY A 723 -2.57 -13.04 6.83
CA GLY A 723 -2.08 -14.10 7.71
C GLY A 723 -2.36 -15.49 7.17
N ASP A 724 -3.30 -15.62 6.24
CA ASP A 724 -3.40 -16.83 5.44
C ASP A 724 -2.30 -16.85 4.36
N PRO A 725 -1.56 -17.96 4.21
CA PRO A 725 -0.65 -18.12 3.08
C PRO A 725 -1.48 -18.00 1.78
N PRO A 726 -0.87 -17.59 0.65
CA PRO A 726 -1.60 -17.61 -0.62
C PRO A 726 -2.16 -19.02 -0.86
N PRO A 727 -3.36 -19.18 -1.44
CA PRO A 727 -3.79 -20.50 -1.86
C PRO A 727 -2.76 -21.03 -2.89
N ALA A 728 -2.10 -22.14 -2.56
CA ALA A 728 -1.34 -22.95 -3.52
C ALA A 728 -2.34 -23.91 -4.21
N ALA A 729 -2.20 -24.34 -5.48
CA ALA A 729 -0.98 -24.81 -6.14
C ALA A 729 -0.88 -24.56 -7.69
N PRO A 730 0.33 -24.50 -8.30
CA PRO A 730 0.54 -24.21 -9.74
C PRO A 730 0.06 -25.30 -10.73
N VAL A 731 0.11 -24.98 -12.04
CA VAL A 731 -0.22 -25.91 -13.15
C VAL A 731 0.63 -27.19 -13.04
N GLY A 732 -0.01 -28.36 -12.99
CA GLY A 732 0.67 -29.66 -12.76
C GLY A 732 0.15 -30.45 -11.56
N ASP A 733 -0.32 -29.72 -10.55
CA ASP A 733 -0.54 -30.28 -9.23
C ASP A 733 -1.83 -31.08 -9.10
N ALA A 734 -1.83 -31.95 -8.09
CA ALA A 734 -3.00 -32.74 -7.73
C ALA A 734 -4.07 -31.83 -7.13
N CYS A 735 -5.25 -31.94 -7.69
CA CYS A 735 -6.42 -31.23 -7.24
C CYS A 735 -7.59 -32.19 -7.30
N THR A 736 -8.55 -31.97 -6.41
CA THR A 736 -9.82 -32.67 -6.48
C THR A 736 -10.94 -31.72 -6.89
N ALA A 737 -10.65 -30.41 -6.93
CA ALA A 737 -11.47 -29.36 -7.51
C ALA A 737 -10.61 -28.14 -7.92
N ASP A 738 -11.18 -27.27 -8.76
CA ASP A 738 -10.56 -26.06 -9.30
C ASP A 738 -9.92 -25.14 -8.24
N ALA A 739 -10.45 -25.14 -7.01
CA ALA A 739 -10.01 -24.32 -5.88
C ALA A 739 -8.67 -24.74 -5.26
N ASP A 740 -8.21 -25.97 -5.52
CA ASP A 740 -6.89 -26.45 -5.08
C ASP A 740 -5.74 -25.90 -5.97
N CYS A 741 -6.07 -25.12 -7.01
CA CYS A 741 -5.17 -24.65 -8.05
C CYS A 741 -5.11 -23.11 -8.12
N ALA A 742 -3.90 -22.56 -8.17
CA ALA A 742 -3.63 -21.15 -8.42
C ALA A 742 -4.18 -20.66 -9.80
N SER A 743 -4.41 -21.59 -10.74
CA SER A 743 -4.93 -21.33 -12.09
C SER A 743 -6.44 -21.58 -12.26
N GLN A 744 -7.15 -21.96 -11.18
CA GLN A 744 -8.61 -22.17 -11.12
C GLN A 744 -9.19 -23.17 -12.12
N LEU A 745 -8.37 -23.99 -12.78
CA LEU A 745 -8.87 -25.13 -13.54
C LEU A 745 -8.22 -26.39 -12.99
N CYS A 746 -9.02 -27.26 -12.41
CA CYS A 746 -8.66 -28.60 -12.05
C CYS A 746 -9.36 -29.55 -13.03
N ALA A 747 -8.59 -30.20 -13.90
CA ALA A 747 -9.09 -31.28 -14.72
C ALA A 747 -9.33 -32.53 -13.84
N THR A 748 -10.44 -32.54 -13.11
CA THR A 748 -10.81 -33.55 -12.09
C THR A 748 -11.00 -34.95 -12.66
N ASP A 749 -11.33 -35.04 -13.94
CA ASP A 749 -11.50 -36.24 -14.74
C ASP A 749 -10.17 -36.89 -15.16
N TRP A 750 -9.04 -36.19 -14.98
CA TRP A 750 -7.71 -36.74 -15.23
C TRP A 750 -7.15 -37.46 -13.99
N PRO A 751 -6.17 -38.39 -14.12
CA PRO A 751 -5.76 -39.27 -13.03
C PRO A 751 -5.32 -38.56 -11.75
N GLY A 752 -6.20 -38.46 -10.74
CA GLY A 752 -5.99 -37.76 -9.45
C GLY A 752 -6.26 -36.24 -9.46
N GLY A 753 -6.91 -35.74 -10.52
CA GLY A 753 -7.29 -34.35 -10.85
C GLY A 753 -6.12 -33.35 -11.00
N TYR A 754 -6.07 -32.54 -12.07
CA TYR A 754 -4.86 -31.81 -12.49
C TYR A 754 -5.03 -30.30 -12.66
N CYS A 755 -4.23 -29.51 -11.92
CA CYS A 755 -4.23 -28.05 -12.04
C CYS A 755 -3.72 -27.59 -13.41
N THR A 756 -4.48 -26.77 -14.13
CA THR A 756 -4.19 -26.29 -15.48
C THR A 756 -4.89 -24.95 -15.75
N GLN A 757 -4.75 -24.40 -16.95
CA GLN A 757 -5.40 -23.17 -17.41
C GLN A 757 -5.70 -23.29 -18.91
N GLU A 758 -6.82 -22.77 -19.42
CA GLU A 758 -6.98 -22.65 -20.88
C GLU A 758 -5.95 -21.68 -21.48
N CYS A 759 -5.45 -21.99 -22.67
CA CYS A 759 -4.34 -21.28 -23.29
C CYS A 759 -4.54 -20.97 -24.77
N SER A 760 -5.71 -21.27 -25.30
CA SER A 760 -6.12 -20.92 -26.67
C SER A 760 -6.02 -19.41 -26.93
N ASN A 761 -6.12 -18.57 -25.88
CA ASN A 761 -6.05 -17.11 -25.98
C ASN A 761 -5.16 -16.41 -24.93
N SER A 762 -4.41 -17.16 -24.10
CA SER A 762 -3.55 -16.63 -23.03
C SER A 762 -2.20 -17.36 -22.96
N ALA A 763 -1.14 -16.62 -22.64
CA ALA A 763 0.18 -17.22 -22.42
C ALA A 763 0.18 -18.02 -21.12
N CYS A 764 0.71 -19.24 -21.15
CA CYS A 764 0.80 -20.09 -19.97
C CYS A 764 1.75 -19.52 -18.90
N PRO A 765 1.48 -19.78 -17.61
CA PRO A 765 2.39 -19.42 -16.52
C PRO A 765 3.80 -19.99 -16.72
N GLY A 766 4.83 -19.34 -16.19
CA GLY A 766 6.22 -19.78 -16.35
C GLY A 766 6.45 -21.22 -15.88
N GLY A 767 6.98 -22.09 -16.76
CA GLY A 767 7.13 -23.53 -16.50
C GLY A 767 6.02 -24.42 -17.10
N SER A 768 5.09 -23.84 -17.85
CA SER A 768 4.02 -24.59 -18.55
C SER A 768 3.91 -24.18 -20.02
N VAL A 769 3.28 -25.04 -20.82
CA VAL A 769 3.17 -24.93 -22.28
C VAL A 769 1.74 -25.20 -22.72
N CYS A 770 1.26 -24.43 -23.69
CA CYS A 770 -0.09 -24.59 -24.22
C CYS A 770 -0.20 -25.82 -25.13
N VAL A 771 -1.19 -26.69 -24.87
CA VAL A 771 -1.44 -27.90 -25.67
C VAL A 771 -2.89 -27.93 -26.13
N ALA A 772 -3.07 -28.16 -27.43
CA ALA A 772 -4.39 -28.28 -28.04
C ALA A 772 -4.96 -29.69 -27.92
N PHE A 773 -6.19 -29.81 -27.40
CA PHE A 773 -6.97 -31.04 -27.35
C PHE A 773 -8.27 -30.87 -28.14
N SER A 774 -8.97 -31.97 -28.46
CA SER A 774 -10.23 -31.91 -29.20
C SER A 774 -11.37 -31.19 -28.45
N THR A 775 -11.20 -31.04 -27.13
CA THR A 775 -12.14 -30.39 -26.22
C THR A 775 -11.75 -28.96 -25.86
N GLY A 776 -10.55 -28.50 -26.24
CA GLY A 776 -10.01 -27.17 -25.91
C GLY A 776 -8.48 -27.17 -25.79
N ASP A 777 -7.86 -25.99 -25.68
CA ASP A 777 -6.40 -25.86 -25.53
C ASP A 777 -6.06 -25.50 -24.08
N PHE A 778 -5.20 -26.28 -23.43
CA PHE A 778 -4.87 -26.19 -22.00
C PHE A 778 -3.36 -26.13 -21.71
N CYS A 779 -2.97 -25.41 -20.66
CA CYS A 779 -1.60 -25.27 -20.17
C CYS A 779 -1.18 -26.54 -19.45
N MET A 780 -0.22 -27.23 -20.01
CA MET A 780 0.35 -28.43 -19.44
C MET A 780 1.69 -28.09 -18.82
N GLU A 781 2.04 -28.73 -17.71
CA GLU A 781 3.38 -28.64 -17.17
C GLU A 781 4.40 -28.97 -18.28
N ALA A 782 5.36 -28.09 -18.49
CA ALA A 782 6.35 -28.27 -19.53
C ALA A 782 7.38 -29.31 -19.08
N CYS A 783 7.73 -30.22 -19.97
CA CYS A 783 8.73 -31.25 -19.72
C CYS A 783 9.77 -31.27 -20.84
N PRO A 784 11.00 -31.78 -20.60
CA PRO A 784 12.00 -31.87 -21.64
C PRO A 784 11.55 -32.85 -22.75
N ALA A 785 11.48 -32.37 -23.99
CA ALA A 785 11.06 -33.13 -25.17
C ALA A 785 11.73 -34.53 -25.33
N PRO A 786 11.05 -35.53 -25.95
CA PRO A 786 11.25 -36.95 -25.69
C PRO A 786 12.21 -37.67 -26.65
N GLY A 787 13.15 -38.37 -26.02
CA GLY A 787 14.06 -39.33 -26.64
C GLY A 787 15.05 -39.93 -25.65
N GLY A 788 15.07 -39.47 -24.40
CA GLY A 788 15.98 -40.04 -23.42
C GLY A 788 15.94 -39.43 -22.03
N GLY A 789 14.81 -39.58 -21.31
CA GLY A 789 14.88 -39.76 -19.86
C GLY A 789 13.88 -38.96 -19.01
N GLN A 790 12.73 -39.60 -18.75
CA GLN A 790 11.86 -39.53 -17.57
C GLN A 790 11.43 -38.18 -16.97
N SER A 791 10.10 -38.00 -16.97
CA SER A 791 9.25 -37.41 -15.92
C SER A 791 9.74 -36.16 -15.16
N THR A 792 9.03 -35.05 -15.37
CA THR A 792 8.56 -34.21 -14.25
C THR A 792 7.08 -34.42 -13.97
N CYS A 793 6.36 -34.97 -14.95
CA CYS A 793 4.94 -35.27 -14.87
C CYS A 793 4.64 -36.21 -13.70
N ARG A 794 3.61 -35.87 -12.92
CA ARG A 794 3.17 -36.68 -11.79
C ARG A 794 2.71 -38.09 -12.22
N SER A 795 2.58 -38.98 -11.25
CA SER A 795 2.07 -40.35 -11.45
C SER A 795 0.71 -40.36 -12.19
N GLY A 796 0.63 -41.10 -13.29
CA GLY A 796 -0.51 -41.14 -14.21
C GLY A 796 -0.37 -40.26 -15.45
N TYR A 797 0.79 -39.61 -15.65
CA TYR A 797 1.09 -38.71 -16.77
C TYR A 797 2.47 -39.01 -17.37
N SER A 798 2.58 -38.84 -18.68
CA SER A 798 3.78 -39.06 -19.49
C SER A 798 4.17 -37.81 -20.28
N CYS A 799 5.47 -37.58 -20.43
CA CYS A 799 6.00 -36.44 -21.18
C CYS A 799 5.94 -36.70 -22.70
N VAL A 800 5.32 -35.79 -23.45
CA VAL A 800 5.07 -35.92 -24.90
C VAL A 800 5.68 -34.75 -25.67
N GLU A 801 6.30 -35.01 -26.83
CA GLU A 801 6.81 -33.96 -27.72
C GLU A 801 5.66 -33.31 -28.47
N LEU A 802 5.61 -31.99 -28.41
CA LEU A 802 4.76 -31.18 -29.25
C LEU A 802 5.46 -30.89 -30.58
N THR A 803 4.68 -30.54 -31.60
CA THR A 803 5.19 -30.30 -32.96
C THR A 803 6.12 -29.08 -33.09
N ASN A 804 6.13 -28.19 -32.09
CA ASN A 804 7.04 -27.05 -32.00
C ASN A 804 8.38 -27.39 -31.32
N GLY A 805 8.60 -28.65 -30.89
CA GLY A 805 9.81 -29.12 -30.22
C GLY A 805 9.84 -28.90 -28.71
N GLU A 806 8.75 -28.39 -28.11
CA GLU A 806 8.55 -28.34 -26.66
C GLU A 806 7.96 -29.67 -26.15
N GLY A 807 8.11 -29.98 -24.86
CA GLY A 807 7.48 -31.15 -24.24
C GLY A 807 6.40 -30.76 -23.23
N ALA A 808 5.33 -31.55 -23.16
CA ALA A 808 4.21 -31.36 -22.23
C ALA A 808 3.85 -32.63 -21.45
N CYS A 809 3.42 -32.48 -20.20
CA CYS A 809 3.02 -33.58 -19.32
C CYS A 809 1.56 -34.01 -19.48
N LEU A 810 1.28 -35.00 -20.33
CA LEU A 810 -0.07 -35.43 -20.67
C LEU A 810 -0.50 -36.69 -19.91
N PRO A 811 -1.80 -36.87 -19.58
CA PRO A 811 -2.28 -38.10 -18.95
C PRO A 811 -2.01 -39.35 -19.84
N GLU A 812 -1.72 -40.49 -19.22
CA GLU A 812 -1.37 -41.76 -19.90
C GLU A 812 -2.52 -42.46 -20.66
#